data_AF-A0A7R8ZAT3-F1
#
_entry.id   AF-A0A7R8ZAT3-F1
#
_cell.length_a   1.000
_cell.length_b   1.000
_cell.length_c   1.000
_cell.angle_alpha   90.00
_cell.angle_beta   90.00
_cell.angle_gamma   90.00
#
_symmetry.space_group_name_H-M   'P 1'
#
loop_
_entity.id
_entity.type
_entity.pdbx_description
1 polymer ?
#
loop_
_entity_poly.entity_id
_entity_poly.type
_entity_poly.pdbx_seq_one_letter_code
_entity_poly.pdbx_strand_id
1 'polypeptide(L)'
;MDTRKLTDVLRATIDPNNRQQAEEQLSQIHKIIGFAPSLLQVVMLTDVDMPVRQAGVIYLKNLVTQHWADKEAEPGQPLPFSVHEQDRAMIRDAIVDAVVHAPDLIKVQLSVCVSNIVKHDFPGRWTQIVDKISIYLQNPDAAGWTGALMCLYQLVKNFEKNQPPVHPTEIRTSISPSSAVELNTTSALANCATEAGLLTRKKLCRFVPHRHCGKCRVIIQIRIYKKPEERGPLNEAMNLLFPMIYQLCVRLLPDQSEQSVLLQKQLLKIFFALTQYVLPLDLISREVFSQWMEVVRAVADRPVPEQTNTVDEEDRVDLPWWKCKKWALHILYRMFESVSHAFSWKFLKPHMFAIVQDVLFPILSYSAADEELWNTDPYEYIRVKFGRKNFFYNIIFAVILFVVFSQVNDRWVGLTYIFEDFVSPVTAAQTLLHSCCKKRKDMLQKTMHFVMQVLTSPNADPRQKDGALHMVGAVADVLLKKKVYKEQMDNMLCQYVFPEFGSPRGHMRARACWVLHYFSEIKFKQEAVLAEAVRLTTNALLTDMDLPVKVEAAIALQMLLNAQDKVQKYVEPQIKPITLELLKIIRETENDDLTSVMQKIVCTYTEQLMPIAVEMCQHLAKTFSQVLETDEGSDEKAITAMGLLNTIETLLTVMEEQPEIIAQLQPTVLHVVGHIFSQSVMEFYEEALSLVYDLTSKNISPDMWQVLEMMYQVFQKDGFDYFTEMMPALHNYVTVDTPQFLSNENYILAMFNMCKSVLTGDAGEDPECHAAKLMEVIILQCKGQIDQCIPSFVELVLQRLTREVKTSELRTMCLQVVIAALYYNPLLLFETLEKLQMAATHTESITSHFIKQWIHDTDCFLGLHDRKLCVLGLCTLLSTSTARPMAVNECASQIIPSLILLFDGLKRAYIAKAQEGEEEEEDEDDSDVDQEVLSSDEDEIDDTGAEYLEKLQEKVTKAGGPFNVAAYIQGEEDDDSDDEDYEPNEETALEGYTTPLDEENCLVDEYVIFKEILQNIQANDPVWYQTLTGHLTTEQQKALQEVIVLADQRKAAAESKRIEQSGGYVFNQQTVPTSFNFGGTPLGR
;
A
#
# COMPACT_ATOMS: atom_id res chain seq x y z
N MET A 1 50.44 22.57 15.93
CA MET A 1 50.11 22.41 17.37
C MET A 1 51.05 21.36 17.96
N ASP A 2 51.02 21.08 19.27
CA ASP A 2 51.76 19.95 19.85
C ASP A 2 50.99 18.65 19.59
N THR A 3 51.47 17.85 18.63
CA THR A 3 50.80 16.61 18.17
C THR A 3 50.77 15.51 19.23
N ARG A 4 51.70 15.52 20.20
CA ARG A 4 51.71 14.54 21.30
C ARG A 4 50.55 14.80 22.25
N LYS A 5 50.37 16.04 22.68
CA LYS A 5 49.22 16.44 23.51
C LYS A 5 47.88 16.17 22.83
N LEU A 6 47.79 16.38 21.51
CA LEU A 6 46.58 16.05 20.76
C LEU A 6 46.33 14.53 20.73
N THR A 7 47.38 13.72 20.57
CA THR A 7 47.32 12.25 20.68
C THR A 7 46.86 11.80 22.08
N ASP A 8 47.41 12.39 23.15
CA ASP A 8 47.05 12.04 24.53
C ASP A 8 45.59 12.39 24.86
N VAL A 9 45.11 13.57 24.44
CA VAL A 9 43.71 13.98 24.59
C VAL A 9 42.77 13.09 23.77
N LEU A 10 43.12 12.77 22.52
CA LEU A 10 42.33 11.84 21.70
C LEU A 10 42.28 10.43 22.34
N ARG A 11 43.39 9.94 22.91
CA ARG A 11 43.40 8.66 23.64
C ARG A 11 42.46 8.70 24.86
N ALA A 12 42.41 9.83 25.58
CA ALA A 12 41.50 10.01 26.71
C ALA A 12 40.00 10.06 26.33
N THR A 13 39.63 10.36 25.08
CA THR A 13 38.22 10.27 24.63
C THR A 13 37.68 8.84 24.56
N ILE A 14 38.58 7.84 24.52
CA ILE A 14 38.24 6.41 24.36
C ILE A 14 38.03 5.73 25.72
N ASP A 15 38.59 6.30 26.80
CA ASP A 15 38.43 5.82 28.17
C ASP A 15 37.11 6.34 28.80
N PRO A 16 36.16 5.46 29.18
CA PRO A 16 34.89 5.87 29.79
C PRO A 16 35.03 6.80 31.01
N ASN A 17 36.13 6.69 31.76
CA ASN A 17 36.37 7.47 32.98
C ASN A 17 36.82 8.91 32.69
N ASN A 18 37.52 9.12 31.56
CA ASN A 18 38.16 10.38 31.20
C ASN A 18 37.48 11.10 30.01
N ARG A 19 36.56 10.42 29.32
CA ARG A 19 35.91 10.88 28.09
C ARG A 19 35.31 12.28 28.17
N GLN A 20 34.50 12.59 29.18
CA GLN A 20 33.87 13.91 29.31
C GLN A 20 34.90 15.05 29.40
N GLN A 21 35.97 14.85 30.19
CA GLN A 21 37.04 15.84 30.34
C GLN A 21 37.86 16.01 29.05
N ALA A 22 38.06 14.93 28.30
CA ALA A 22 38.76 14.95 27.01
C ALA A 22 37.92 15.63 25.90
N GLU A 23 36.60 15.36 25.86
CA GLU A 23 35.66 16.03 24.96
C GLU A 23 35.55 17.54 25.26
N GLU A 24 35.56 17.94 26.54
CA GLU A 24 35.62 19.35 26.94
C GLU A 24 36.93 20.03 26.49
N GLN A 25 38.08 19.38 26.69
CA GLN A 25 39.37 19.92 26.24
C GLN A 25 39.43 20.09 24.71
N LEU A 26 38.89 19.13 23.95
CA LEU A 26 38.72 19.25 22.49
C LEU A 26 37.80 20.43 22.13
N SER A 27 36.71 20.61 22.87
CA SER A 27 35.79 21.75 22.71
C SER A 27 36.45 23.12 22.96
N GLN A 28 37.46 23.18 23.83
CA GLN A 28 38.23 24.41 24.06
C GLN A 28 39.27 24.69 22.95
N ILE A 29 39.88 23.66 22.35
CA ILE A 29 41.02 23.82 21.42
C ILE A 29 40.70 23.75 19.92
N HIS A 30 39.53 23.25 19.51
CA HIS A 30 39.19 23.10 18.07
C HIS A 30 39.14 24.42 17.28
N LYS A 31 39.04 25.57 17.97
CA LYS A 31 38.99 26.92 17.37
C LYS A 31 40.38 27.52 17.10
N ILE A 32 41.46 26.82 17.46
CA ILE A 32 42.83 27.31 17.30
C ILE A 32 43.29 27.09 15.84
N ILE A 33 43.81 28.13 15.18
CA ILE A 33 44.37 28.03 13.83
C ILE A 33 45.54 27.02 13.82
N GLY A 34 45.55 26.12 12.85
CA GLY A 34 46.44 24.98 12.77
C GLY A 34 45.94 23.72 13.48
N PHE A 35 44.76 23.74 14.12
CA PHE A 35 44.17 22.55 14.75
C PHE A 35 43.80 21.49 13.71
N ALA A 36 43.08 21.84 12.64
CA ALA A 36 42.62 20.85 11.67
C ALA A 36 43.80 20.19 10.89
N PRO A 37 44.83 20.94 10.42
CA PRO A 37 46.04 20.33 9.86
C PRO A 37 46.83 19.48 10.87
N SER A 38 46.92 19.90 12.14
CA SER A 38 47.59 19.08 13.18
C SER A 38 46.82 17.78 13.46
N LEU A 39 45.48 17.82 13.37
CA LEU A 39 44.63 16.65 13.53
C LEU A 39 44.76 15.68 12.36
N LEU A 40 44.76 16.18 11.11
CA LEU A 40 45.07 15.35 9.93
C LEU A 40 46.47 14.75 10.02
N GLN A 41 47.46 15.50 10.50
CA GLN A 41 48.81 14.97 10.73
C GLN A 41 48.81 13.81 11.73
N VAL A 42 48.16 13.95 12.90
CA VAL A 42 48.04 12.88 13.91
C VAL A 42 47.30 11.64 13.35
N VAL A 43 46.27 11.83 12.52
CA VAL A 43 45.57 10.74 11.82
C VAL A 43 46.49 9.96 10.87
N MET A 44 47.50 10.62 10.28
CA MET A 44 48.45 9.99 9.35
C MET A 44 49.73 9.47 10.01
N LEU A 45 50.00 9.79 11.29
CA LEU A 45 51.15 9.25 12.03
C LEU A 45 51.07 7.73 12.17
N THR A 46 52.17 7.02 11.87
CA THR A 46 52.27 5.56 11.96
C THR A 46 52.64 5.06 13.36
N ASP A 47 53.16 5.94 14.21
CA ASP A 47 53.54 5.70 15.61
C ASP A 47 52.39 5.93 16.61
N VAL A 48 51.18 6.21 16.12
CA VAL A 48 49.96 6.38 16.92
C VAL A 48 49.02 5.19 16.74
N ASP A 49 48.41 4.72 17.83
CA ASP A 49 47.52 3.56 17.83
C ASP A 49 46.28 3.77 16.95
N MET A 50 45.83 2.72 16.24
CA MET A 50 44.67 2.81 15.34
C MET A 50 43.39 3.39 15.99
N PRO A 51 42.99 3.03 17.23
CA PRO A 51 41.80 3.62 17.85
C PRO A 51 41.89 5.14 18.04
N VAL A 52 43.09 5.66 18.36
CA VAL A 52 43.34 7.10 18.55
C VAL A 52 43.30 7.82 17.20
N ARG A 53 43.82 7.19 16.14
CA ARG A 53 43.71 7.70 14.76
C ARG A 53 42.27 7.67 14.23
N GLN A 54 41.49 6.66 14.60
CA GLN A 54 40.05 6.57 14.30
C GLN A 54 39.27 7.68 15.01
N ALA A 55 39.49 7.91 16.31
CA ALA A 55 38.90 9.03 17.05
C ALA A 55 39.26 10.38 16.38
N GLY A 56 40.54 10.57 16.03
CA GLY A 56 41.02 11.77 15.35
C GLY A 56 40.37 12.04 13.99
N VAL A 57 40.20 11.01 13.15
CA VAL A 57 39.58 11.19 11.82
C VAL A 57 38.06 11.37 11.90
N ILE A 58 37.40 10.75 12.89
CA ILE A 58 35.97 10.99 13.16
C ILE A 58 35.77 12.45 13.61
N TYR A 59 36.64 12.97 14.49
CA TYR A 59 36.61 14.38 14.90
C TYR A 59 36.87 15.32 13.72
N LEU A 60 37.85 15.01 12.86
CA LEU A 60 38.14 15.80 11.64
C LEU A 60 36.95 15.81 10.68
N LYS A 61 36.30 14.66 10.46
CA LYS A 61 35.07 14.57 9.66
C LYS A 61 33.96 15.44 10.22
N ASN A 62 33.72 15.39 11.53
CA ASN A 62 32.67 16.18 12.17
C ASN A 62 32.97 17.69 12.04
N LEU A 63 34.22 18.10 12.28
CA LEU A 63 34.69 19.47 12.09
C LEU A 63 34.48 19.98 10.66
N VAL A 64 34.87 19.20 9.64
CA VAL A 64 34.64 19.53 8.23
C VAL A 64 33.13 19.58 7.91
N THR A 65 32.34 18.62 8.41
CA THR A 65 30.90 18.55 8.12
C THR A 65 30.11 19.71 8.74
N GLN A 66 30.51 20.21 9.91
CA GLN A 66 29.76 21.21 10.67
C GLN A 66 30.25 22.65 10.46
N HIS A 67 31.55 22.85 10.12
CA HIS A 67 32.23 24.14 10.16
C HIS A 67 33.05 24.48 8.88
N TRP A 68 33.00 23.66 7.82
CA TRP A 68 33.68 24.00 6.56
C TRP A 68 32.95 25.07 5.75
N ALA A 69 31.62 25.03 5.70
CA ALA A 69 30.84 26.12 5.12
C ALA A 69 30.90 27.35 6.04
N ASP A 70 31.13 28.53 5.46
CA ASP A 70 30.88 29.78 6.16
C ASP A 70 29.36 29.97 6.33
N LYS A 71 28.93 30.30 7.54
CA LYS A 71 27.53 30.52 7.91
C LYS A 71 27.33 32.00 8.23
N GLU A 72 26.25 32.57 7.74
CA GLU A 72 25.86 33.93 8.10
C GLU A 72 25.41 33.98 9.57
N ALA A 73 25.40 35.19 10.16
CA ALA A 73 25.05 35.40 11.56
C ALA A 73 23.66 36.04 11.66
N GLU A 74 22.75 35.39 12.39
CA GLU A 74 21.44 35.96 12.71
C GLU A 74 21.56 37.33 13.41
N PRO A 75 20.68 38.31 13.14
CA PRO A 75 20.77 39.64 13.73
C PRO A 75 20.79 39.65 15.27
N GLY A 76 21.97 39.90 15.84
CA GLY A 76 22.20 39.95 17.29
C GLY A 76 22.92 38.72 17.88
N GLN A 77 23.13 37.66 17.10
CA GLN A 77 23.95 36.51 17.51
C GLN A 77 25.44 36.71 17.18
N PRO A 78 26.37 36.12 17.95
CA PRO A 78 27.79 36.10 17.58
C PRO A 78 28.03 35.22 16.35
N LEU A 79 28.99 35.61 15.50
CA LEU A 79 29.36 34.87 14.29
C LEU A 79 29.62 33.37 14.60
N PRO A 80 28.90 32.42 13.97
CA PRO A 80 29.13 31.00 14.17
C PRO A 80 30.55 30.61 13.74
N PHE A 81 31.18 29.71 14.49
CA PHE A 81 32.54 29.26 14.19
C PHE A 81 32.61 28.54 12.84
N SER A 82 33.53 28.97 11.97
CA SER A 82 33.94 28.26 10.76
C SER A 82 35.46 28.02 10.76
N VAL A 83 35.90 26.99 10.05
CA VAL A 83 37.34 26.64 9.95
C VAL A 83 38.07 27.72 9.17
N HIS A 84 39.13 28.30 9.75
CA HIS A 84 39.90 29.38 9.13
C HIS A 84 40.47 28.99 7.75
N GLU A 85 40.43 29.90 6.78
CA GLU A 85 40.77 29.60 5.38
C GLU A 85 42.22 29.11 5.19
N GLN A 86 43.15 29.48 6.07
CA GLN A 86 44.51 28.92 6.10
C GLN A 86 44.52 27.40 6.38
N ASP A 87 43.71 26.95 7.35
CA ASP A 87 43.54 25.53 7.67
C ASP A 87 42.81 24.82 6.54
N ARG A 88 41.79 25.46 5.95
CA ARG A 88 41.10 24.92 4.76
C ARG A 88 42.06 24.69 3.60
N ALA A 89 42.93 25.66 3.30
CA ALA A 89 43.92 25.55 2.23
C ALA A 89 44.93 24.41 2.48
N MET A 90 45.46 24.28 3.70
CA MET A 90 46.36 23.19 4.08
C MET A 90 45.68 21.81 3.98
N ILE A 91 44.41 21.71 4.39
CA ILE A 91 43.63 20.48 4.25
C ILE A 91 43.34 20.18 2.77
N ARG A 92 42.94 21.16 1.95
CA ARG A 92 42.70 20.98 0.50
C ARG A 92 43.91 20.46 -0.26
N ASP A 93 45.11 20.90 0.11
CA ASP A 93 46.34 20.36 -0.46
C ASP A 93 46.54 18.91 0.01
N ALA A 94 46.61 18.67 1.32
CA ALA A 94 46.99 17.37 1.88
C ALA A 94 45.93 16.25 1.79
N ILE A 95 44.65 16.55 1.63
CA ILE A 95 43.57 15.56 1.82
C ILE A 95 43.55 14.45 0.75
N VAL A 96 43.86 14.75 -0.51
CA VAL A 96 43.90 13.73 -1.58
C VAL A 96 45.04 12.74 -1.31
N ASP A 97 46.23 13.28 -0.98
CA ASP A 97 47.40 12.49 -0.66
C ASP A 97 47.19 11.67 0.63
N ALA A 98 46.46 12.22 1.61
CA ALA A 98 46.07 11.49 2.81
C ALA A 98 45.07 10.35 2.52
N VAL A 99 44.05 10.56 1.68
CA VAL A 99 43.12 9.49 1.25
C VAL A 99 43.85 8.37 0.52
N VAL A 100 44.83 8.70 -0.32
CA VAL A 100 45.65 7.71 -1.03
C VAL A 100 46.46 6.83 -0.05
N HIS A 101 47.20 7.43 0.88
CA HIS A 101 48.10 6.70 1.77
C HIS A 101 47.46 6.17 3.07
N ALA A 102 46.15 6.40 3.29
CA ALA A 102 45.47 5.98 4.51
C ALA A 102 45.11 4.47 4.54
N PRO A 103 45.16 3.82 5.72
CA PRO A 103 44.45 2.56 6.00
C PRO A 103 42.94 2.73 5.78
N ASP A 104 42.23 1.67 5.39
CA ASP A 104 40.85 1.82 4.88
C ASP A 104 39.84 2.36 5.90
N LEU A 105 39.98 2.00 7.18
CA LEU A 105 39.22 2.56 8.31
C LEU A 105 39.30 4.10 8.39
N ILE A 106 40.44 4.67 7.98
CA ILE A 106 40.68 6.12 7.93
C ILE A 106 40.25 6.68 6.56
N LYS A 107 40.58 5.98 5.47
CA LYS A 107 40.25 6.33 4.08
C LYS A 107 38.77 6.59 3.86
N VAL A 108 37.89 5.76 4.45
CA VAL A 108 36.43 5.93 4.39
C VAL A 108 35.99 7.24 5.05
N GLN A 109 36.54 7.59 6.22
CA GLN A 109 36.16 8.82 6.92
C GLN A 109 36.74 10.07 6.22
N LEU A 110 37.99 10.02 5.75
CA LEU A 110 38.60 11.09 4.93
C LEU A 110 37.84 11.31 3.61
N SER A 111 37.26 10.27 3.02
CA SER A 111 36.41 10.40 1.82
C SER A 111 35.13 11.21 2.09
N VAL A 112 34.56 11.15 3.30
CA VAL A 112 33.45 12.03 3.69
C VAL A 112 33.91 13.48 3.83
N CYS A 113 35.14 13.72 4.34
CA CYS A 113 35.75 15.05 4.31
C CYS A 113 35.86 15.56 2.86
N VAL A 114 36.42 14.78 1.94
CA VAL A 114 36.51 15.16 0.51
C VAL A 114 35.15 15.50 -0.07
N SER A 115 34.10 14.71 0.19
CA SER A 115 32.74 15.01 -0.29
C SER A 115 32.23 16.38 0.18
N ASN A 116 32.45 16.74 1.45
CA ASN A 116 32.04 18.05 1.99
C ASN A 116 32.92 19.21 1.51
N ILE A 117 34.22 18.97 1.28
CA ILE A 117 35.13 20.00 0.74
C ILE A 117 34.79 20.28 -0.73
N VAL A 118 34.62 19.24 -1.57
CA VAL A 118 34.18 19.39 -2.97
C VAL A 118 32.82 20.12 -3.03
N LYS A 119 31.91 19.85 -2.10
CA LYS A 119 30.59 20.51 -2.02
C LYS A 119 30.64 22.03 -1.94
N HIS A 120 31.62 22.60 -1.24
CA HIS A 120 31.71 24.04 -1.01
C HIS A 120 32.82 24.71 -1.82
N ASP A 121 33.90 23.99 -2.14
CA ASP A 121 35.10 24.57 -2.77
C ASP A 121 35.29 24.19 -4.25
N PHE A 122 34.59 23.18 -4.81
CA PHE A 122 34.68 22.85 -6.24
C PHE A 122 33.51 23.42 -7.05
N PRO A 123 33.74 24.02 -8.25
CA PRO A 123 35.03 24.19 -8.93
C PRO A 123 35.84 25.42 -8.48
N GLY A 124 35.23 26.38 -7.77
CA GLY A 124 35.78 27.74 -7.65
C GLY A 124 37.07 27.91 -6.84
N ARG A 125 37.21 27.26 -5.68
CA ARG A 125 38.37 27.36 -4.77
C ARG A 125 39.33 26.15 -4.85
N TRP A 126 38.95 25.07 -5.52
CA TRP A 126 39.70 23.79 -5.50
C TRP A 126 39.75 23.03 -6.84
N THR A 127 40.06 23.70 -7.93
CA THR A 127 40.25 23.07 -9.26
C THR A 127 41.25 21.90 -9.25
N GLN A 128 42.34 22.03 -8.48
CA GLN A 128 43.50 21.12 -8.44
C GLN A 128 43.19 19.67 -8.03
N ILE A 129 42.00 19.37 -7.51
CA ILE A 129 41.58 17.99 -7.20
C ILE A 129 41.62 17.10 -8.45
N VAL A 130 41.27 17.64 -9.62
CA VAL A 130 41.26 16.90 -10.90
C VAL A 130 42.69 16.52 -11.30
N ASP A 131 43.63 17.45 -11.19
CA ASP A 131 45.04 17.24 -11.51
C ASP A 131 45.67 16.17 -10.60
N LYS A 132 45.44 16.26 -9.27
CA LYS A 132 45.95 15.26 -8.31
C LYS A 132 45.36 13.87 -8.59
N ILE A 133 44.06 13.76 -8.87
CA ILE A 133 43.44 12.48 -9.25
C ILE A 133 44.06 11.94 -10.55
N SER A 134 44.26 12.79 -11.56
CA SER A 134 44.87 12.38 -12.84
C SER A 134 46.29 11.84 -12.64
N ILE A 135 47.12 12.49 -11.82
CA ILE A 135 48.49 12.06 -11.52
C ILE A 135 48.50 10.66 -10.89
N TYR A 136 47.65 10.40 -9.89
CA TYR A 136 47.57 9.07 -9.26
C TYR A 136 47.01 7.98 -10.18
N LEU A 137 46.09 8.30 -11.09
CA LEU A 137 45.55 7.34 -12.07
C LEU A 137 46.49 7.07 -13.25
N GLN A 138 47.45 7.96 -13.54
CA GLN A 138 48.51 7.74 -14.53
C GLN A 138 49.71 6.96 -13.97
N ASN A 139 49.87 6.91 -12.63
CA ASN A 139 50.92 6.13 -11.99
C ASN A 139 50.70 4.62 -12.24
N PRO A 140 51.70 3.86 -12.73
CA PRO A 140 51.57 2.41 -12.91
C PRO A 140 51.48 1.60 -11.61
N ASP A 141 51.77 2.20 -10.45
CA ASP A 141 51.59 1.59 -9.13
C ASP A 141 50.11 1.57 -8.71
N ALA A 142 49.56 0.37 -8.55
CA ALA A 142 48.17 0.12 -8.18
C ALA A 142 47.81 0.58 -6.76
N ALA A 143 48.78 0.74 -5.86
CA ALA A 143 48.54 1.13 -4.47
C ALA A 143 47.78 2.46 -4.34
N GLY A 144 47.98 3.39 -5.29
CA GLY A 144 47.33 4.71 -5.29
C GLY A 144 45.90 4.74 -5.84
N TRP A 145 45.53 3.78 -6.70
CA TRP A 145 44.30 3.87 -7.49
C TRP A 145 43.02 3.87 -6.64
N THR A 146 42.96 3.05 -5.58
CA THR A 146 41.79 2.98 -4.70
C THR A 146 41.45 4.34 -4.08
N GLY A 147 42.46 5.07 -3.58
CA GLY A 147 42.25 6.41 -3.02
C GLY A 147 41.82 7.43 -4.06
N ALA A 148 42.48 7.45 -5.22
CA ALA A 148 42.14 8.36 -6.32
C ALA A 148 40.71 8.14 -6.86
N LEU A 149 40.29 6.87 -7.02
CA LEU A 149 38.93 6.51 -7.44
C LEU A 149 37.87 6.76 -6.35
N MET A 150 38.23 6.75 -5.06
CA MET A 150 37.34 7.22 -4.00
C MET A 150 37.13 8.73 -4.06
N CYS A 151 38.21 9.53 -4.21
CA CYS A 151 38.10 10.98 -4.43
C CYS A 151 37.27 11.33 -5.69
N LEU A 152 37.52 10.64 -6.80
CA LEU A 152 36.79 10.85 -8.06
C LEU A 152 35.29 10.52 -7.94
N TYR A 153 34.95 9.46 -7.20
CA TYR A 153 33.55 9.14 -6.92
C TYR A 153 32.86 10.24 -6.10
N GLN A 154 33.53 10.84 -5.09
CA GLN A 154 32.95 11.99 -4.37
C GLN A 154 32.84 13.23 -5.26
N LEU A 155 33.76 13.43 -6.21
CA LEU A 155 33.70 14.52 -7.18
C LEU A 155 32.46 14.42 -8.07
N VAL A 156 32.23 13.27 -8.71
CA VAL A 156 31.03 13.02 -9.53
C VAL A 156 29.76 13.11 -8.67
N LYS A 157 29.77 12.49 -7.48
CA LYS A 157 28.63 12.47 -6.56
C LYS A 157 28.28 13.87 -6.00
N ASN A 158 29.20 14.83 -5.97
CA ASN A 158 28.85 16.17 -5.50
C ASN A 158 27.81 16.87 -6.42
N PHE A 159 27.89 16.63 -7.73
CA PHE A 159 26.95 17.18 -8.72
C PHE A 159 25.58 16.44 -8.75
N GLU A 160 25.39 15.46 -7.85
CA GLU A 160 24.11 14.81 -7.53
C GLU A 160 23.27 15.65 -6.52
N LYS A 161 23.91 16.33 -5.56
CA LYS A 161 23.32 16.52 -4.21
C LYS A 161 23.08 17.94 -3.68
N ASN A 162 23.25 18.99 -4.48
CA ASN A 162 23.31 20.35 -3.92
C ASN A 162 22.13 21.29 -4.23
N GLN A 163 21.19 21.31 -3.28
CA GLN A 163 20.59 22.54 -2.74
C GLN A 163 20.57 22.46 -1.19
N PRO A 164 20.52 23.59 -0.46
CA PRO A 164 20.30 23.58 0.99
C PRO A 164 18.81 23.31 1.33
N PRO A 165 18.49 22.86 2.56
CA PRO A 165 17.12 22.93 3.05
C PRO A 165 16.75 24.40 3.29
N VAL A 166 15.77 24.91 2.53
CA VAL A 166 15.22 26.25 2.75
C VAL A 166 14.35 26.22 4.01
N HIS A 167 14.77 26.95 5.05
CA HIS A 167 13.86 27.30 6.15
C HIS A 167 12.90 28.41 5.66
N PRO A 168 11.56 28.32 5.89
CA PRO A 168 10.60 29.24 5.28
C PRO A 168 10.68 30.72 5.69
N THR A 169 11.55 31.09 6.64
CA THR A 169 11.43 32.34 7.41
C THR A 169 12.34 33.50 6.99
N GLU A 170 13.41 33.28 6.20
CA GLU A 170 14.47 34.30 6.03
C GLU A 170 14.42 35.10 4.71
N ILE A 171 13.50 34.80 3.79
CA ILE A 171 13.38 35.53 2.50
C ILE A 171 12.56 36.83 2.64
N ARG A 172 12.99 37.75 3.52
CA ARG A 172 12.37 39.10 3.63
C ARG A 172 13.29 40.31 3.80
N THR A 173 14.58 40.19 4.12
CA THR A 173 15.42 41.35 4.50
C THR A 173 16.88 41.32 4.01
N SER A 174 17.13 41.16 2.71
CA SER A 174 18.52 41.21 2.17
C SER A 174 18.69 41.66 0.70
N ILE A 175 17.81 42.54 0.17
CA ILE A 175 18.09 43.26 -1.09
C ILE A 175 18.43 44.73 -0.77
N SER A 176 19.64 45.16 -1.14
CA SER A 176 20.05 46.57 -1.07
C SER A 176 20.14 47.19 -2.48
N PRO A 177 19.86 48.49 -2.69
CA PRO A 177 19.50 49.01 -4.02
C PRO A 177 20.70 49.33 -4.95
N SER A 178 21.83 48.65 -4.80
CA SER A 178 23.15 49.16 -5.26
C SER A 178 23.63 48.68 -6.64
N SER A 179 22.92 47.77 -7.32
CA SER A 179 23.38 47.14 -8.57
C SER A 179 22.30 47.05 -9.66
N ALA A 180 21.47 48.09 -9.78
CA ALA A 180 20.42 48.21 -10.79
C ALA A 180 20.87 49.04 -12.01
N VAL A 181 21.92 48.61 -12.69
CA VAL A 181 22.35 49.12 -14.01
C VAL A 181 22.78 47.92 -14.87
N GLU A 182 22.46 47.96 -16.16
CA GLU A 182 22.76 46.91 -17.16
C GLU A 182 22.06 45.54 -16.97
N LEU A 183 20.77 45.46 -17.39
CA LEU A 183 20.28 44.43 -18.33
C LEU A 183 18.81 44.67 -18.71
N ASN A 184 18.57 45.50 -19.74
CA ASN A 184 17.25 45.70 -20.34
C ASN A 184 17.04 44.73 -21.52
N THR A 185 16.42 43.56 -21.31
CA THR A 185 15.61 42.85 -22.34
C THR A 185 14.77 41.71 -21.74
N THR A 186 13.50 41.62 -22.16
CA THR A 186 12.65 40.41 -22.25
C THR A 186 12.52 39.48 -21.01
N SER A 187 11.53 39.80 -20.16
CA SER A 187 10.42 38.90 -19.78
C SER A 187 10.67 37.38 -19.64
N ALA A 188 10.82 36.88 -18.41
CA ALA A 188 10.72 35.43 -18.11
C ALA A 188 10.37 35.03 -16.65
N LEU A 189 10.41 35.93 -15.66
CA LEU A 189 10.45 35.55 -14.22
C LEU A 189 9.50 36.38 -13.33
N ALA A 190 8.21 36.39 -13.64
CA ALA A 190 7.19 37.10 -12.84
C ALA A 190 6.01 36.23 -12.36
N ASN A 191 5.70 35.11 -13.02
CA ASN A 191 4.44 34.36 -12.82
C ASN A 191 4.64 32.92 -12.28
N CYS A 192 5.61 32.69 -11.39
CA CYS A 192 5.84 31.38 -10.76
C CYS A 192 5.89 31.46 -9.22
N ALA A 193 5.08 32.33 -8.61
CA ALA A 193 5.19 32.67 -7.18
C ALA A 193 3.85 32.91 -6.45
N THR A 194 2.72 32.42 -6.98
CA THR A 194 1.38 32.72 -6.43
C THR A 194 0.41 31.53 -6.47
N GLU A 195 0.91 30.29 -6.39
CA GLU A 195 0.07 29.08 -6.43
C GLU A 195 0.74 27.92 -5.66
N ALA A 196 1.11 28.19 -4.40
CA ALA A 196 1.78 27.24 -3.51
C ALA A 196 1.55 27.57 -2.02
N GLY A 197 0.28 27.82 -1.65
CA GLY A 197 -0.19 27.87 -0.26
C GLY A 197 -1.04 26.64 0.07
N LEU A 198 -1.21 26.34 1.36
CA LEU A 198 -2.12 25.30 1.90
C LEU A 198 -1.93 23.87 1.34
N LEU A 199 -0.99 23.13 1.94
CA LEU A 199 -1.23 21.70 2.23
C LEU A 199 -0.42 21.28 3.47
N THR A 200 -1.13 20.90 4.53
CA THR A 200 -0.58 20.92 5.90
C THR A 200 0.13 19.61 6.28
N ARG A 201 1.31 19.74 6.89
CA ARG A 201 2.09 18.60 7.42
C ARG A 201 1.39 17.92 8.60
N LYS A 202 0.78 16.74 8.39
CA LYS A 202 0.75 15.55 9.31
C LYS A 202 -0.42 14.56 8.99
N LYS A 203 -0.37 13.83 7.88
CA LYS A 203 -1.12 12.55 7.66
C LYS A 203 -0.59 11.89 6.37
N LEU A 204 0.52 11.15 6.44
CA LEU A 204 1.05 10.36 5.31
C LEU A 204 1.88 9.14 5.76
N CYS A 205 1.56 8.57 6.92
CA CYS A 205 2.16 7.35 7.48
C CYS A 205 1.10 6.59 8.29
N ARG A 206 0.11 6.00 7.61
CA ARG A 206 -0.75 4.84 7.99
C ARG A 206 -1.96 4.79 7.05
N PHE A 207 -2.44 3.58 6.78
CA PHE A 207 -3.54 3.19 5.89
C PHE A 207 -3.39 3.52 4.39
N VAL A 208 -3.66 2.48 3.59
CA VAL A 208 -3.68 2.38 2.12
C VAL A 208 -4.59 1.18 1.84
N PRO A 209 -5.66 1.32 1.04
CA PRO A 209 -5.61 0.68 -0.28
C PRO A 209 -6.33 1.45 -1.43
N HIS A 210 -6.10 0.95 -2.64
CA HIS A 210 -6.76 1.27 -3.92
C HIS A 210 -6.58 2.66 -4.59
N ARG A 211 -6.74 2.61 -5.93
CA ARG A 211 -6.85 3.67 -6.96
C ARG A 211 -6.07 4.99 -6.73
N HIS A 212 -4.87 5.10 -7.32
CA HIS A 212 -4.42 6.22 -8.22
C HIS A 212 -2.90 6.23 -8.52
N CYS A 213 -2.40 5.25 -9.27
CA CYS A 213 -1.01 5.26 -9.75
C CYS A 213 -0.81 6.25 -10.92
N GLY A 214 -0.41 7.50 -10.62
CA GLY A 214 -0.06 8.47 -11.68
C GLY A 214 0.45 9.82 -11.19
N LYS A 215 -0.38 10.54 -10.41
CA LYS A 215 -0.15 11.95 -10.04
C LYS A 215 1.19 12.18 -9.29
N CYS A 216 1.65 11.24 -8.47
CA CYS A 216 2.91 11.33 -7.72
C CYS A 216 4.18 11.50 -8.57
N ARG A 217 4.16 11.14 -9.88
CA ARG A 217 5.30 11.35 -10.77
C ARG A 217 5.55 12.82 -11.12
N VAL A 218 4.54 13.70 -10.99
CA VAL A 218 4.68 15.13 -11.27
C VAL A 218 5.39 15.85 -10.11
N ILE A 219 5.04 15.52 -8.87
CA ILE A 219 5.56 16.20 -7.66
C ILE A 219 7.08 16.00 -7.51
N ILE A 220 7.61 14.83 -7.87
CA ILE A 220 9.06 14.55 -7.80
C ILE A 220 9.85 15.26 -8.92
N GLN A 221 9.19 15.73 -9.98
CA GLN A 221 9.82 16.51 -11.05
C GLN A 221 10.33 17.89 -10.57
N ILE A 222 9.88 18.36 -9.39
CA ILE A 222 10.27 19.64 -8.76
C ILE A 222 11.50 19.48 -7.82
N ARG A 223 12.29 18.41 -7.96
CA ARG A 223 13.69 18.40 -7.46
C ARG A 223 14.65 18.83 -8.56
N ILE A 224 14.76 20.15 -8.71
CA ILE A 224 15.60 20.83 -9.70
C ILE A 224 17.07 20.49 -9.46
N TYR A 225 17.64 19.64 -10.33
CA TYR A 225 19.09 19.48 -10.46
C TYR A 225 19.74 20.81 -10.83
N LYS A 226 21.03 20.98 -10.51
CA LYS A 226 21.87 22.04 -11.12
C LYS A 226 21.61 22.09 -12.63
N LYS A 227 21.41 23.29 -13.18
CA LYS A 227 21.08 23.48 -14.59
C LYS A 227 22.15 22.82 -15.49
N PRO A 228 21.83 22.41 -16.74
CA PRO A 228 22.83 21.88 -17.66
C PRO A 228 24.07 22.79 -17.80
N GLU A 229 23.85 24.11 -17.82
CA GLU A 229 24.85 25.19 -17.77
C GLU A 229 25.88 25.02 -16.63
N GLU A 230 25.46 24.57 -15.45
CA GLU A 230 26.29 24.43 -14.25
C GLU A 230 27.09 23.12 -14.20
N ARG A 231 26.89 22.20 -15.16
CA ARG A 231 27.63 20.93 -15.26
C ARG A 231 28.91 21.03 -16.08
N GLY A 232 29.16 22.13 -16.80
CA GLY A 232 30.36 22.34 -17.62
C GLY A 232 31.68 21.93 -16.93
N PRO A 233 31.99 22.44 -15.72
CA PRO A 233 33.22 22.09 -15.00
C PRO A 233 33.34 20.63 -14.56
N LEU A 234 32.23 19.87 -14.46
CA LEU A 234 32.28 18.42 -14.29
C LEU A 234 32.54 17.73 -15.64
N ASN A 235 31.87 18.16 -16.70
CA ASN A 235 32.05 17.60 -18.04
C ASN A 235 33.49 17.79 -18.52
N GLU A 236 34.12 18.94 -18.25
CA GLU A 236 35.55 19.20 -18.51
C GLU A 236 36.47 18.24 -17.73
N ALA A 237 36.24 18.07 -16.43
CA ALA A 237 37.00 17.12 -15.61
C ALA A 237 36.83 15.66 -16.08
N MET A 238 35.61 15.28 -16.49
CA MET A 238 35.33 13.93 -16.98
C MET A 238 35.83 13.71 -18.41
N ASN A 239 35.91 14.72 -19.28
CA ASN A 239 36.56 14.61 -20.59
C ASN A 239 38.04 14.18 -20.47
N LEU A 240 38.73 14.60 -19.40
CA LEU A 240 40.08 14.14 -19.08
C LEU A 240 40.08 12.74 -18.45
N LEU A 241 39.26 12.51 -17.41
CA LEU A 241 39.37 11.33 -16.55
C LEU A 241 38.61 10.09 -17.07
N PHE A 242 37.50 10.26 -17.80
CA PHE A 242 36.63 9.16 -18.22
C PHE A 242 37.31 8.14 -19.19
N PRO A 243 38.14 8.56 -20.16
CA PRO A 243 38.92 7.62 -20.97
C PRO A 243 39.91 6.80 -20.13
N MET A 244 40.50 7.41 -19.09
CA MET A 244 41.44 6.74 -18.18
C MET A 244 40.73 5.71 -17.29
N ILE A 245 39.54 6.05 -16.78
CA ILE A 245 38.66 5.13 -16.03
C ILE A 245 38.32 3.89 -16.89
N TYR A 246 37.94 4.09 -18.16
CA TYR A 246 37.63 3.00 -19.08
C TYR A 246 38.85 2.10 -19.37
N GLN A 247 39.99 2.69 -19.73
CA GLN A 247 41.23 1.94 -19.99
C GLN A 247 41.69 1.15 -18.75
N LEU A 248 41.56 1.74 -17.56
CA LEU A 248 41.86 1.06 -16.30
C LEU A 248 40.90 -0.11 -16.06
N CYS A 249 39.61 0.05 -16.34
CA CYS A 249 38.63 -1.03 -16.20
C CYS A 249 38.95 -2.20 -17.14
N VAL A 250 39.19 -1.94 -18.43
CA VAL A 250 39.57 -2.96 -19.42
C VAL A 250 40.89 -3.66 -19.06
N ARG A 251 41.87 -2.92 -18.51
CA ARG A 251 43.14 -3.50 -18.02
C ARG A 251 42.93 -4.43 -16.82
N LEU A 252 41.93 -4.16 -15.98
CA LEU A 252 41.64 -4.93 -14.77
C LEU A 252 40.74 -6.14 -15.01
N LEU A 253 39.84 -6.14 -16.00
CA LEU A 253 38.91 -7.25 -16.29
C LEU A 253 39.55 -8.65 -16.34
N PRO A 254 40.76 -8.86 -16.91
CA PRO A 254 41.41 -10.17 -16.93
C PRO A 254 41.93 -10.62 -15.55
N ASP A 255 42.29 -9.68 -14.67
CA ASP A 255 42.80 -9.99 -13.34
C ASP A 255 41.65 -10.27 -12.36
N GLN A 256 41.64 -11.49 -11.82
CA GLN A 256 40.65 -11.98 -10.86
C GLN A 256 41.08 -11.77 -9.40
N SER A 257 42.19 -11.07 -9.14
CA SER A 257 42.58 -10.68 -7.80
C SER A 257 41.49 -9.86 -7.11
N GLU A 258 41.33 -10.08 -5.80
CA GLU A 258 40.34 -9.36 -4.98
C GLU A 258 40.47 -7.83 -5.09
N GLN A 259 41.72 -7.35 -5.17
CA GLN A 259 42.07 -5.94 -5.32
C GLN A 259 41.64 -5.39 -6.69
N SER A 260 41.88 -6.14 -7.78
CA SER A 260 41.38 -5.78 -9.11
C SER A 260 39.86 -5.70 -9.14
N VAL A 261 39.18 -6.65 -8.51
CA VAL A 261 37.72 -6.72 -8.44
C VAL A 261 37.12 -5.58 -7.61
N LEU A 262 37.75 -5.18 -6.50
CA LEU A 262 37.39 -3.98 -5.73
C LEU A 262 37.52 -2.69 -6.55
N LEU A 263 38.53 -2.61 -7.42
CA LEU A 263 38.73 -1.49 -8.35
C LEU A 263 37.67 -1.50 -9.48
N GLN A 264 37.41 -2.65 -10.11
CA GLN A 264 36.35 -2.83 -11.12
C GLN A 264 34.99 -2.31 -10.60
N LYS A 265 34.60 -2.74 -9.40
CA LYS A 265 33.44 -2.23 -8.63
C LYS A 265 33.41 -0.71 -8.55
N GLN A 266 34.52 -0.09 -8.15
CA GLN A 266 34.58 1.34 -7.93
C GLN A 266 34.51 2.13 -9.26
N LEU A 267 35.04 1.57 -10.35
CA LEU A 267 34.92 2.13 -11.70
C LEU A 267 33.47 2.07 -12.21
N LEU A 268 32.77 0.92 -12.05
CA LEU A 268 31.34 0.80 -12.38
C LEU A 268 30.47 1.75 -11.56
N LYS A 269 30.79 1.96 -10.27
CA LYS A 269 30.11 2.95 -9.42
C LYS A 269 30.23 4.39 -9.93
N ILE A 270 31.39 4.76 -10.49
CA ILE A 270 31.59 6.09 -11.09
C ILE A 270 30.77 6.21 -12.38
N PHE A 271 30.77 5.18 -13.23
CA PHE A 271 29.94 5.16 -14.44
C PHE A 271 28.43 5.23 -14.12
N PHE A 272 27.96 4.48 -13.13
CA PHE A 272 26.57 4.55 -12.69
C PHE A 272 26.21 5.96 -12.19
N ALA A 273 26.99 6.52 -11.26
CA ALA A 273 26.73 7.87 -10.74
C ALA A 273 26.73 8.97 -11.83
N LEU A 274 27.51 8.79 -12.90
CA LEU A 274 27.54 9.66 -14.08
C LEU A 274 26.28 9.54 -14.97
N THR A 275 25.58 8.41 -14.94
CA THR A 275 24.47 8.07 -15.87
C THR A 275 23.11 7.87 -15.19
N GLN A 276 23.07 7.85 -13.85
CA GLN A 276 21.91 7.57 -12.99
C GLN A 276 20.71 8.50 -13.21
N TYR A 277 20.91 9.72 -13.73
CA TYR A 277 19.84 10.72 -13.86
C TYR A 277 19.72 11.31 -15.27
N VAL A 278 20.85 11.63 -15.92
CA VAL A 278 20.91 12.07 -17.32
C VAL A 278 22.09 11.35 -17.96
N LEU A 279 21.97 10.96 -19.24
CA LEU A 279 23.10 10.45 -20.02
C LEU A 279 23.85 11.65 -20.64
N PRO A 280 25.10 11.96 -20.22
CA PRO A 280 25.83 13.11 -20.73
C PRO A 280 26.34 12.84 -22.17
N LEU A 281 25.52 13.19 -23.16
CA LEU A 281 25.79 12.90 -24.58
C LEU A 281 27.07 13.56 -25.12
N ASP A 282 27.48 14.70 -24.55
CA ASP A 282 28.74 15.39 -24.91
C ASP A 282 30.00 14.57 -24.54
N LEU A 283 29.85 13.60 -23.62
CA LEU A 283 30.91 12.78 -23.04
C LEU A 283 30.80 11.31 -23.43
N ILE A 284 29.58 10.80 -23.64
CA ILE A 284 29.29 9.39 -23.93
C ILE A 284 28.75 9.27 -25.37
N SER A 285 29.67 9.12 -26.32
CA SER A 285 29.34 8.80 -27.72
C SER A 285 28.79 7.37 -27.85
N ARG A 286 28.28 7.02 -29.04
CA ARG A 286 27.78 5.67 -29.35
C ARG A 286 28.86 4.59 -29.17
N GLU A 287 30.10 4.90 -29.58
CA GLU A 287 31.25 4.01 -29.47
C GLU A 287 31.61 3.78 -28.00
N VAL A 288 31.69 4.87 -27.22
CA VAL A 288 31.99 4.85 -25.79
C VAL A 288 30.90 4.14 -24.99
N PHE A 289 29.62 4.36 -25.32
CA PHE A 289 28.50 3.64 -24.73
C PHE A 289 28.60 2.13 -24.98
N SER A 290 28.83 1.73 -26.23
CA SER A 290 28.95 0.31 -26.62
C SER A 290 30.12 -0.36 -25.89
N GLN A 291 31.25 0.32 -25.79
CA GLN A 291 32.43 -0.13 -25.03
C GLN A 291 32.12 -0.36 -23.55
N TRP A 292 31.39 0.54 -22.90
CA TRP A 292 30.97 0.38 -21.50
C TRP A 292 29.91 -0.72 -21.31
N MET A 293 29.02 -0.95 -22.27
CA MET A 293 28.06 -2.07 -22.20
C MET A 293 28.76 -3.43 -22.29
N GLU A 294 29.80 -3.58 -23.10
CA GLU A 294 30.61 -4.81 -23.13
C GLU A 294 31.37 -5.05 -21.82
N VAL A 295 31.87 -4.00 -21.16
CA VAL A 295 32.46 -4.10 -19.81
C VAL A 295 31.42 -4.55 -18.78
N VAL A 296 30.22 -3.98 -18.82
CA VAL A 296 29.09 -4.33 -17.94
C VAL A 296 28.68 -5.79 -18.15
N ARG A 297 28.52 -6.22 -19.40
CA ARG A 297 28.20 -7.60 -19.78
C ARG A 297 29.29 -8.58 -19.30
N ALA A 298 30.56 -8.28 -19.54
CA ALA A 298 31.67 -9.13 -19.11
C ALA A 298 31.74 -9.31 -17.57
N VAL A 299 31.27 -8.35 -16.77
CA VAL A 299 31.17 -8.48 -15.30
C VAL A 299 29.91 -9.26 -14.88
N ALA A 300 28.79 -9.07 -15.59
CA ALA A 300 27.55 -9.81 -15.37
C ALA A 300 27.71 -11.31 -15.67
N ASP A 301 28.30 -11.67 -16.81
CA ASP A 301 28.47 -13.04 -17.29
C ASP A 301 29.56 -13.84 -16.53
N ARG A 302 30.51 -13.16 -15.88
CA ARG A 302 31.69 -13.80 -15.27
C ARG A 302 31.30 -14.76 -14.12
N PRO A 303 31.74 -16.04 -14.13
CA PRO A 303 31.59 -16.94 -12.98
C PRO A 303 32.45 -16.48 -11.80
N VAL A 304 32.00 -16.78 -10.57
CA VAL A 304 32.71 -16.39 -9.33
C VAL A 304 33.59 -17.55 -8.85
N PRO A 305 34.78 -17.31 -8.27
CA PRO A 305 35.66 -18.39 -7.82
C PRO A 305 35.00 -19.27 -6.76
N GLU A 306 35.14 -20.60 -6.89
CA GLU A 306 34.54 -21.61 -6.00
C GLU A 306 34.86 -21.38 -4.51
N GLN A 307 35.97 -20.72 -4.19
CA GLN A 307 36.37 -20.39 -2.82
C GLN A 307 35.50 -19.31 -2.16
N THR A 308 34.68 -18.56 -2.91
CA THR A 308 33.61 -17.78 -2.28
C THR A 308 32.52 -18.72 -1.77
N ASN A 309 32.18 -19.75 -2.54
CA ASN A 309 31.03 -20.64 -2.30
C ASN A 309 31.23 -21.62 -1.12
N THR A 310 32.36 -21.53 -0.41
CA THR A 310 32.64 -22.25 0.84
C THR A 310 32.50 -21.38 2.09
N VAL A 311 32.23 -20.09 1.91
CA VAL A 311 31.55 -19.27 2.92
C VAL A 311 30.05 -19.60 2.82
N ASP A 312 29.35 -19.41 3.93
CA ASP A 312 27.91 -19.38 4.28
C ASP A 312 26.91 -18.83 3.21
N GLU A 313 25.55 -18.75 3.47
CA GLU A 313 24.18 -18.41 2.79
C GLU A 313 23.16 -17.09 2.90
N GLU A 314 23.12 -15.66 2.94
CA GLU A 314 23.67 -14.21 2.71
C GLU A 314 25.04 -13.47 3.08
N ASP A 315 25.55 -13.31 4.34
CA ASP A 315 26.80 -12.65 4.86
C ASP A 315 27.93 -12.32 3.86
N ARG A 316 28.26 -13.24 2.95
CA ARG A 316 29.09 -13.00 1.77
C ARG A 316 28.69 -11.73 1.02
N VAL A 317 27.52 -11.12 1.22
CA VAL A 317 27.12 -9.74 0.79
C VAL A 317 28.27 -8.74 0.85
N ASP A 318 29.23 -8.95 1.75
CA ASP A 318 30.39 -8.10 1.88
C ASP A 318 31.59 -8.36 0.90
N LEU A 319 31.62 -9.48 0.16
CA LEU A 319 32.71 -9.92 -0.74
C LEU A 319 32.86 -9.13 -2.06
N PRO A 320 34.08 -8.93 -2.59
CA PRO A 320 34.32 -8.12 -3.79
C PRO A 320 33.69 -8.56 -5.13
N TRP A 321 33.64 -9.87 -5.46
CA TRP A 321 33.23 -10.35 -6.80
C TRP A 321 31.79 -10.01 -7.15
N TRP A 322 30.87 -10.42 -6.28
CA TRP A 322 29.52 -9.91 -6.31
C TRP A 322 29.38 -8.67 -5.41
N LYS A 323 30.45 -7.89 -5.14
CA LYS A 323 30.37 -6.43 -4.97
C LYS A 323 30.73 -5.67 -6.24
N CYS A 324 30.91 -6.39 -7.35
CA CYS A 324 30.99 -5.84 -8.70
C CYS A 324 29.65 -6.01 -9.44
N LYS A 325 29.04 -7.20 -9.40
CA LYS A 325 27.85 -7.58 -10.21
C LYS A 325 26.65 -6.63 -10.16
N LYS A 326 26.09 -6.24 -8.98
CA LYS A 326 25.02 -5.23 -8.85
C LYS A 326 25.32 -3.96 -9.61
N TRP A 327 26.57 -3.47 -9.61
CA TRP A 327 26.88 -2.22 -10.28
C TRP A 327 26.85 -2.36 -11.80
N ALA A 328 27.08 -3.56 -12.34
CA ALA A 328 26.76 -3.89 -13.73
C ALA A 328 25.23 -3.99 -13.95
N LEU A 329 24.51 -4.74 -13.11
CA LEU A 329 23.06 -4.92 -13.22
C LEU A 329 22.26 -3.60 -13.05
N HIS A 330 22.71 -2.70 -12.16
CA HIS A 330 22.22 -1.33 -11.98
C HIS A 330 22.30 -0.51 -13.26
N ILE A 331 23.42 -0.62 -13.99
CA ILE A 331 23.62 0.11 -15.23
C ILE A 331 22.60 -0.41 -16.26
N LEU A 332 22.41 -1.73 -16.35
CA LEU A 332 21.37 -2.33 -17.20
C LEU A 332 19.95 -1.89 -16.79
N TYR A 333 19.62 -1.90 -15.50
CA TYR A 333 18.33 -1.39 -14.99
C TYR A 333 18.11 0.09 -15.33
N ARG A 334 19.13 0.94 -15.16
CA ARG A 334 19.02 2.36 -15.55
C ARG A 334 18.84 2.53 -17.06
N MET A 335 19.41 1.63 -17.87
CA MET A 335 19.11 1.60 -19.31
C MET A 335 17.67 1.15 -19.59
N PHE A 336 17.09 0.21 -18.82
CA PHE A 336 15.67 -0.17 -18.88
C PHE A 336 14.74 1.04 -18.61
N GLU A 337 14.98 1.84 -17.57
CA GLU A 337 14.20 3.08 -17.33
C GLU A 337 14.28 4.01 -18.55
N SER A 338 15.48 4.13 -19.12
CA SER A 338 15.73 4.95 -20.31
C SER A 338 14.94 4.50 -21.55
N VAL A 339 14.54 3.21 -21.65
CA VAL A 339 13.65 2.70 -22.73
C VAL A 339 12.33 3.48 -22.76
N SER A 340 11.81 3.88 -21.59
CA SER A 340 10.54 4.62 -21.50
C SER A 340 10.68 6.10 -21.91
N HIS A 341 11.88 6.70 -21.80
CA HIS A 341 12.10 8.10 -22.19
C HIS A 341 12.38 8.24 -23.70
N ALA A 342 11.56 9.04 -24.40
CA ALA A 342 11.67 9.24 -25.85
C ALA A 342 13.05 9.80 -26.29
N PHE A 343 13.70 10.61 -25.45
CA PHE A 343 15.05 11.13 -25.68
C PHE A 343 16.11 10.01 -25.72
N SER A 344 16.17 9.17 -24.69
CA SER A 344 17.16 8.09 -24.58
C SER A 344 16.90 6.96 -25.57
N TRP A 345 15.63 6.68 -25.90
CA TRP A 345 15.28 5.66 -26.89
C TRP A 345 15.90 5.90 -28.27
N LYS A 346 16.15 7.16 -28.68
CA LYS A 346 16.82 7.50 -29.94
C LYS A 346 18.22 6.85 -30.06
N PHE A 347 18.91 6.65 -28.94
CA PHE A 347 20.24 6.02 -28.88
C PHE A 347 20.17 4.50 -28.66
N LEU A 348 19.12 4.03 -27.98
CA LEU A 348 18.95 2.61 -27.62
C LEU A 348 18.27 1.77 -28.73
N LYS A 349 17.41 2.38 -29.56
CA LYS A 349 16.70 1.74 -30.70
C LYS A 349 17.61 0.88 -31.61
N PRO A 350 18.81 1.30 -32.03
CA PRO A 350 19.67 0.47 -32.88
C PRO A 350 20.34 -0.72 -32.16
N HIS A 351 20.36 -0.77 -30.83
CA HIS A 351 20.98 -1.84 -30.05
C HIS A 351 19.96 -2.81 -29.41
N MET A 352 18.73 -2.35 -29.15
CA MET A 352 17.71 -3.11 -28.42
C MET A 352 17.38 -4.50 -29.00
N PHE A 353 17.39 -4.69 -30.33
CA PHE A 353 17.11 -6.01 -30.90
C PHE A 353 18.22 -7.04 -30.61
N ALA A 354 19.49 -6.61 -30.55
CA ALA A 354 20.58 -7.49 -30.11
C ALA A 354 20.44 -7.85 -28.63
N ILE A 355 20.00 -6.91 -27.77
CA ILE A 355 19.69 -7.21 -26.36
C ILE A 355 18.59 -8.27 -26.25
N VAL A 356 17.52 -8.16 -27.04
CA VAL A 356 16.43 -9.16 -27.09
C VAL A 356 16.95 -10.54 -27.52
N GLN A 357 17.76 -10.61 -28.58
CA GLN A 357 18.25 -11.86 -29.17
C GLN A 357 19.37 -12.53 -28.35
N ASP A 358 20.35 -11.75 -27.91
CA ASP A 358 21.63 -12.24 -27.40
C ASP A 358 21.73 -12.20 -25.86
N VAL A 359 20.78 -11.55 -25.18
CA VAL A 359 20.72 -11.45 -23.71
C VAL A 359 19.38 -11.95 -23.14
N LEU A 360 18.24 -11.46 -23.63
CA LEU A 360 16.94 -11.84 -23.04
C LEU A 360 16.52 -13.27 -23.40
N PHE A 361 16.63 -13.67 -24.67
CA PHE A 361 16.25 -15.01 -25.10
C PHE A 361 17.03 -16.14 -24.39
N PRO A 362 18.36 -16.05 -24.16
CA PRO A 362 19.09 -17.00 -23.32
C PRO A 362 18.59 -17.06 -21.86
N ILE A 363 18.22 -15.93 -21.24
CA ILE A 363 17.69 -15.88 -19.86
C ILE A 363 16.29 -16.48 -19.77
N LEU A 364 15.49 -16.37 -20.84
CA LEU A 364 14.14 -16.95 -20.92
C LEU A 364 14.13 -18.43 -21.34
N SER A 365 15.27 -19.00 -21.73
CA SER A 365 15.38 -20.41 -22.16
C SER A 365 15.75 -21.33 -21.01
N TYR A 366 15.08 -22.48 -20.90
CA TYR A 366 15.39 -23.55 -19.93
C TYR A 366 16.90 -23.88 -19.86
N SER A 367 17.50 -23.66 -18.69
CA SER A 367 18.95 -23.76 -18.49
C SER A 367 19.40 -25.15 -18.05
N ALA A 368 20.72 -25.33 -17.89
CA ALA A 368 21.27 -26.57 -17.32
C ALA A 368 20.98 -26.70 -15.81
N ALA A 369 20.89 -25.59 -15.07
CA ALA A 369 20.54 -25.60 -13.64
C ALA A 369 19.05 -25.93 -13.43
N ASP A 370 18.17 -25.48 -14.34
CA ASP A 370 16.76 -25.88 -14.36
C ASP A 370 16.61 -27.39 -14.64
N GLU A 371 17.46 -27.95 -15.51
CA GLU A 371 17.48 -29.40 -15.77
C GLU A 371 18.06 -30.21 -14.60
N GLU A 372 19.03 -29.68 -13.86
CA GLU A 372 19.52 -30.32 -12.63
C GLU A 372 18.43 -30.32 -11.56
N LEU A 373 17.89 -29.14 -11.22
CA LEU A 373 16.88 -28.98 -10.16
C LEU A 373 15.60 -29.80 -10.45
N TRP A 374 15.08 -29.79 -11.68
CA TRP A 374 13.91 -30.63 -12.07
C TRP A 374 14.13 -32.13 -11.80
N ASN A 375 15.36 -32.63 -11.96
CA ASN A 375 15.67 -34.04 -11.78
C ASN A 375 16.12 -34.40 -10.36
N THR A 376 16.65 -33.46 -9.57
CA THR A 376 17.09 -33.70 -8.19
C THR A 376 16.00 -33.40 -7.17
N ASP A 377 15.27 -32.29 -7.32
CA ASP A 377 14.18 -31.88 -6.42
C ASP A 377 13.06 -31.14 -7.18
N PRO A 378 12.01 -31.86 -7.60
CA PRO A 378 10.84 -31.26 -8.24
C PRO A 378 10.02 -30.33 -7.34
N TYR A 379 10.13 -30.44 -6.01
CA TYR A 379 9.37 -29.61 -5.06
C TYR A 379 10.03 -28.24 -4.90
N GLU A 380 11.35 -28.22 -4.77
CA GLU A 380 12.14 -26.99 -4.80
C GLU A 380 12.05 -26.30 -6.17
N TYR A 381 12.03 -27.07 -7.28
CA TYR A 381 11.70 -26.52 -8.59
C TYR A 381 10.29 -25.87 -8.62
N ILE A 382 9.32 -26.40 -7.87
CA ILE A 382 7.98 -25.81 -7.76
C ILE A 382 8.02 -24.47 -7.01
N ARG A 383 8.62 -24.43 -5.81
CA ARG A 383 8.76 -23.17 -5.02
C ARG A 383 9.47 -22.08 -5.84
N VAL A 384 10.68 -22.36 -6.30
CA VAL A 384 11.57 -21.38 -6.96
C VAL A 384 11.06 -20.87 -8.32
N LYS A 385 10.15 -21.59 -8.99
CA LYS A 385 9.70 -21.25 -10.37
C LYS A 385 8.23 -20.88 -10.50
N PHE A 386 7.36 -21.33 -9.59
CA PHE A 386 5.91 -21.12 -9.72
C PHE A 386 5.31 -20.20 -8.67
N GLY A 387 5.95 -19.99 -7.51
CA GLY A 387 5.49 -19.07 -6.46
C GLY A 387 5.19 -17.67 -7.01
N ARG A 388 3.90 -17.33 -7.14
CA ARG A 388 3.49 -16.36 -8.18
C ARG A 388 3.20 -14.93 -7.70
N LYS A 389 3.60 -14.56 -6.48
CA LYS A 389 3.42 -13.22 -5.87
C LYS A 389 4.06 -12.03 -6.62
N ASN A 390 4.64 -12.26 -7.79
CA ASN A 390 5.49 -11.32 -8.52
C ASN A 390 4.76 -10.30 -9.41
N PHE A 391 3.45 -10.43 -9.65
CA PHE A 391 2.83 -9.73 -10.79
C PHE A 391 2.34 -8.28 -10.54
N PHE A 392 1.85 -7.92 -9.33
CA PHE A 392 1.19 -6.61 -9.11
C PHE A 392 1.90 -5.63 -8.17
N TYR A 393 2.41 -6.04 -7.01
CA TYR A 393 2.95 -5.08 -6.02
C TYR A 393 4.41 -4.64 -6.25
N ASN A 394 5.21 -5.41 -7.00
CA ASN A 394 6.67 -5.33 -6.88
C ASN A 394 7.39 -4.32 -7.81
N ILE A 395 6.79 -3.85 -8.90
CA ILE A 395 7.48 -3.03 -9.91
C ILE A 395 8.05 -1.71 -9.33
N ILE A 396 7.43 -1.14 -8.30
CA ILE A 396 7.88 0.11 -7.67
C ILE A 396 8.77 -0.15 -6.44
N PHE A 397 8.48 -1.19 -5.65
CA PHE A 397 9.20 -1.44 -4.38
C PHE A 397 10.44 -2.33 -4.54
N ALA A 398 10.34 -3.43 -5.30
CA ALA A 398 11.47 -4.36 -5.51
C ALA A 398 12.62 -3.70 -6.27
N VAL A 399 12.33 -2.79 -7.22
CA VAL A 399 13.35 -1.94 -7.86
C VAL A 399 14.13 -1.13 -6.82
N ILE A 400 13.42 -0.49 -5.88
CA ILE A 400 14.04 0.37 -4.87
C ILE A 400 14.90 -0.45 -3.89
N LEU A 401 14.47 -1.67 -3.52
CA LEU A 401 15.25 -2.56 -2.64
C LEU A 401 16.41 -3.27 -3.35
N PHE A 402 16.19 -3.83 -4.55
CA PHE A 402 17.23 -4.52 -5.32
C PHE A 402 18.39 -3.58 -5.67
N VAL A 403 18.09 -2.30 -5.93
CA VAL A 403 19.09 -1.24 -6.11
C VAL A 403 19.90 -0.94 -4.84
N VAL A 404 19.33 -1.15 -3.65
CA VAL A 404 20.09 -1.02 -2.39
C VAL A 404 20.91 -2.28 -2.13
N PHE A 405 20.40 -3.50 -2.35
CA PHE A 405 20.95 -4.73 -1.75
C PHE A 405 21.55 -5.83 -2.65
N SER A 406 21.30 -5.90 -3.96
CA SER A 406 21.70 -6.99 -4.91
C SER A 406 23.23 -7.33 -5.11
N GLN A 407 24.08 -7.24 -4.08
CA GLN A 407 25.48 -7.66 -4.11
C GLN A 407 25.66 -8.86 -3.18
N VAL A 408 26.04 -10.00 -3.76
CA VAL A 408 26.46 -11.28 -3.15
C VAL A 408 25.40 -12.10 -2.40
N ASN A 409 25.22 -13.32 -2.88
CA ASN A 409 24.74 -14.50 -2.17
C ASN A 409 25.80 -14.97 -1.13
N ASP A 410 25.49 -14.99 0.19
CA ASP A 410 25.39 -16.18 1.12
C ASP A 410 26.06 -16.01 2.65
N ARG A 411 25.72 -16.03 4.04
CA ARG A 411 24.80 -16.47 5.26
C ARG A 411 23.25 -16.33 5.57
N TRP A 412 22.56 -15.18 5.73
CA TRP A 412 21.08 -15.21 5.95
C TRP A 412 20.22 -15.61 4.70
N VAL A 413 19.18 -16.45 4.73
CA VAL A 413 18.59 -17.42 5.67
C VAL A 413 18.06 -16.92 7.03
N GLY A 414 18.44 -15.75 7.54
CA GLY A 414 17.89 -15.18 8.80
C GLY A 414 17.12 -13.86 8.64
N LEU A 415 17.20 -13.22 7.47
CA LEU A 415 16.47 -12.00 7.10
C LEU A 415 16.01 -12.02 5.62
N THR A 416 16.14 -13.19 4.97
CA THR A 416 15.92 -13.38 3.53
C THR A 416 14.55 -14.01 3.24
N TYR A 417 13.95 -14.68 4.23
CA TYR A 417 12.57 -15.21 4.20
C TYR A 417 11.50 -14.19 3.74
N ILE A 418 11.72 -12.90 3.98
CA ILE A 418 10.79 -11.82 3.59
C ILE A 418 11.00 -11.33 2.13
N PHE A 419 12.13 -11.66 1.49
CA PHE A 419 12.54 -11.03 0.21
C PHE A 419 13.05 -11.94 -0.91
N GLU A 420 13.26 -13.24 -0.70
CA GLU A 420 13.68 -14.15 -1.78
C GLU A 420 12.57 -14.42 -2.82
N ASP A 421 11.30 -14.39 -2.39
CA ASP A 421 10.06 -14.50 -3.20
C ASP A 421 10.03 -13.67 -4.51
N PHE A 422 10.84 -12.61 -4.63
CA PHE A 422 10.50 -11.45 -5.47
C PHE A 422 11.48 -11.05 -6.59
N VAL A 423 12.58 -11.77 -6.84
CA VAL A 423 13.54 -11.36 -7.91
C VAL A 423 14.12 -12.49 -8.76
N SER A 424 13.28 -13.09 -9.62
CA SER A 424 13.76 -13.97 -10.69
C SER A 424 14.33 -13.17 -11.89
N PRO A 425 15.55 -13.49 -12.40
CA PRO A 425 16.11 -12.91 -13.62
C PRO A 425 15.21 -13.12 -14.86
N VAL A 426 14.42 -14.19 -14.86
CA VAL A 426 13.41 -14.49 -15.87
C VAL A 426 12.34 -13.40 -15.91
N THR A 427 11.75 -13.06 -14.76
CA THR A 427 10.71 -12.02 -14.63
C THR A 427 11.23 -10.65 -15.06
N ALA A 428 12.50 -10.33 -14.75
CA ALA A 428 13.15 -9.12 -15.25
C ALA A 428 13.29 -9.10 -16.78
N ALA A 429 13.68 -10.23 -17.40
CA ALA A 429 13.78 -10.37 -18.84
C ALA A 429 12.41 -10.31 -19.54
N GLN A 430 11.38 -10.96 -18.98
CA GLN A 430 9.98 -10.84 -19.41
C GLN A 430 9.54 -9.37 -19.39
N THR A 431 9.75 -8.65 -18.27
CA THR A 431 9.29 -7.27 -18.09
C THR A 431 9.95 -6.28 -19.06
N LEU A 432 11.25 -6.43 -19.35
CA LEU A 432 11.93 -5.63 -20.37
C LEU A 432 11.43 -5.99 -21.78
N LEU A 433 11.23 -7.27 -22.10
CA LEU A 433 10.69 -7.70 -23.38
C LEU A 433 9.29 -7.13 -23.62
N HIS A 434 8.42 -7.23 -22.61
CA HIS A 434 7.06 -6.69 -22.57
C HIS A 434 7.05 -5.17 -22.77
N SER A 435 7.73 -4.41 -21.89
CA SER A 435 7.79 -2.95 -21.99
C SER A 435 8.36 -2.48 -23.34
N CYS A 436 9.31 -3.21 -23.91
CA CYS A 436 9.86 -2.92 -25.23
C CYS A 436 8.81 -3.14 -26.34
N CYS A 437 8.09 -4.27 -26.30
CA CYS A 437 7.09 -4.63 -27.31
C CYS A 437 5.77 -3.84 -27.20
N LYS A 438 5.36 -3.44 -25.99
CA LYS A 438 4.20 -2.55 -25.74
C LYS A 438 4.49 -1.13 -26.22
N LYS A 439 5.60 -0.52 -25.75
CA LYS A 439 5.83 0.94 -25.88
C LYS A 439 6.49 1.40 -27.18
N ARG A 440 7.11 0.52 -27.99
CA ARG A 440 7.96 0.94 -29.13
C ARG A 440 7.58 0.28 -30.45
N LYS A 441 7.31 1.12 -31.46
CA LYS A 441 7.12 0.71 -32.87
C LYS A 441 8.31 -0.15 -33.36
N ASP A 442 8.04 -1.01 -34.33
CA ASP A 442 8.92 -2.04 -34.92
C ASP A 442 9.31 -3.23 -33.99
N MET A 443 9.42 -3.03 -32.67
CA MET A 443 10.04 -4.03 -31.79
C MET A 443 9.27 -5.35 -31.70
N LEU A 444 7.96 -5.31 -31.45
CA LEU A 444 7.12 -6.52 -31.44
C LEU A 444 7.26 -7.34 -32.74
N GLN A 445 7.29 -6.69 -33.90
CA GLN A 445 7.39 -7.38 -35.19
C GLN A 445 8.76 -8.08 -35.35
N LYS A 446 9.85 -7.46 -34.89
CA LYS A 446 11.18 -8.07 -34.89
C LYS A 446 11.26 -9.26 -33.92
N THR A 447 10.75 -9.09 -32.71
CA THR A 447 10.65 -10.16 -31.70
C THR A 447 9.88 -11.36 -32.24
N MET A 448 8.68 -11.14 -32.78
CA MET A 448 7.87 -12.23 -33.34
C MET A 448 8.49 -12.87 -34.58
N HIS A 449 9.23 -12.11 -35.41
CA HIS A 449 9.97 -12.70 -36.52
C HIS A 449 11.08 -13.65 -36.04
N PHE A 450 11.84 -13.26 -35.02
CA PHE A 450 12.87 -14.10 -34.40
C PHE A 450 12.27 -15.36 -33.75
N VAL A 451 11.21 -15.20 -32.94
CA VAL A 451 10.44 -16.34 -32.37
C VAL A 451 10.01 -17.33 -33.45
N MET A 452 9.42 -16.85 -34.55
CA MET A 452 8.97 -17.74 -35.63
C MET A 452 10.13 -18.41 -36.38
N GLN A 453 11.31 -17.78 -36.49
CA GLN A 453 12.52 -18.45 -37.01
C GLN A 453 12.95 -19.62 -36.12
N VAL A 454 12.88 -19.46 -34.79
CA VAL A 454 13.21 -20.53 -33.84
C VAL A 454 12.17 -21.66 -33.90
N LEU A 455 10.87 -21.34 -33.80
CA LEU A 455 9.78 -22.33 -33.78
C LEU A 455 9.64 -23.12 -35.08
N THR A 456 10.01 -22.55 -36.24
CA THR A 456 9.97 -23.24 -37.55
C THR A 456 11.26 -23.95 -37.93
N SER A 457 12.34 -23.81 -37.13
CA SER A 457 13.61 -24.48 -37.43
C SER A 457 13.53 -25.99 -37.13
N PRO A 458 13.78 -26.87 -38.12
CA PRO A 458 13.64 -28.33 -37.95
C PRO A 458 14.68 -28.94 -37.00
N ASN A 459 15.73 -28.19 -36.66
CA ASN A 459 16.82 -28.61 -35.77
C ASN A 459 16.90 -27.73 -34.49
N ALA A 460 15.84 -27.02 -34.10
CA ALA A 460 15.83 -26.26 -32.85
C ALA A 460 15.97 -27.19 -31.63
N ASP A 461 16.86 -26.83 -30.69
CA ASP A 461 16.91 -27.47 -29.37
C ASP A 461 15.58 -27.20 -28.64
N PRO A 462 14.94 -28.19 -27.99
CA PRO A 462 13.78 -27.93 -27.15
C PRO A 462 13.99 -26.83 -26.10
N ARG A 463 15.23 -26.60 -25.60
CA ARG A 463 15.52 -25.43 -24.74
C ARG A 463 15.31 -24.09 -25.45
N GLN A 464 15.64 -24.01 -26.74
CA GLN A 464 15.38 -22.83 -27.59
C GLN A 464 13.89 -22.69 -27.93
N LYS A 465 13.17 -23.81 -28.09
CA LYS A 465 11.71 -23.80 -28.25
C LYS A 465 11.01 -23.31 -27.00
N ASP A 466 11.41 -23.78 -25.82
CA ASP A 466 10.95 -23.29 -24.52
C ASP A 466 11.12 -21.76 -24.43
N GLY A 467 12.35 -21.25 -24.65
CA GLY A 467 12.60 -19.81 -24.65
C GLY A 467 11.76 -19.03 -25.67
N ALA A 468 11.52 -19.58 -26.86
CA ALA A 468 10.68 -18.94 -27.87
C ALA A 468 9.20 -18.90 -27.45
N LEU A 469 8.65 -19.99 -26.88
CA LEU A 469 7.30 -20.03 -26.31
C LEU A 469 7.15 -19.10 -25.10
N HIS A 470 8.19 -19.04 -24.26
CA HIS A 470 8.28 -18.16 -23.10
C HIS A 470 8.21 -16.68 -23.51
N MET A 471 8.96 -16.29 -24.55
CA MET A 471 8.89 -14.94 -25.13
C MET A 471 7.50 -14.58 -25.68
N VAL A 472 6.72 -15.56 -26.16
CA VAL A 472 5.36 -15.32 -26.70
C VAL A 472 4.35 -15.08 -25.58
N GLY A 473 4.35 -15.89 -24.53
CA GLY A 473 3.48 -15.67 -23.36
C GLY A 473 3.82 -14.35 -22.64
N ALA A 474 5.11 -14.02 -22.52
CA ALA A 474 5.59 -12.77 -21.94
C ALA A 474 5.20 -11.48 -22.71
N VAL A 475 4.59 -11.60 -23.89
CA VAL A 475 4.01 -10.47 -24.65
C VAL A 475 2.55 -10.72 -25.07
N ALA A 476 1.86 -11.65 -24.41
CA ALA A 476 0.52 -12.11 -24.78
C ALA A 476 -0.49 -10.96 -24.86
N ASP A 477 -0.62 -10.13 -23.83
CA ASP A 477 -1.50 -8.94 -23.81
C ASP A 477 -1.22 -8.00 -25.00
N VAL A 478 0.07 -7.77 -25.34
CA VAL A 478 0.50 -6.92 -26.45
C VAL A 478 0.12 -7.53 -27.82
N LEU A 479 0.07 -8.86 -27.92
CA LEU A 479 -0.41 -9.59 -29.09
C LEU A 479 -1.95 -9.56 -29.17
N LEU A 480 -2.65 -9.79 -28.06
CA LEU A 480 -4.12 -9.82 -27.99
C LEU A 480 -4.74 -8.44 -28.24
N LYS A 481 -4.09 -7.35 -27.83
CA LYS A 481 -4.50 -5.97 -28.16
C LYS A 481 -4.29 -5.61 -29.64
N LYS A 482 -3.67 -6.47 -30.47
CA LYS A 482 -3.40 -6.21 -31.91
C LYS A 482 -4.10 -7.23 -32.81
N LYS A 483 -5.20 -6.82 -33.44
CA LYS A 483 -6.07 -7.65 -34.31
C LYS A 483 -5.34 -8.61 -35.26
N VAL A 484 -4.28 -8.14 -35.94
CA VAL A 484 -3.48 -8.96 -36.88
C VAL A 484 -2.85 -10.17 -36.21
N TYR A 485 -2.42 -10.05 -34.95
CA TYR A 485 -1.91 -11.17 -34.16
C TYR A 485 -3.06 -11.96 -33.53
N LYS A 486 -4.02 -11.30 -32.87
CA LYS A 486 -5.21 -11.94 -32.25
C LYS A 486 -5.91 -12.91 -33.20
N GLU A 487 -6.04 -12.58 -34.49
CA GLU A 487 -6.68 -13.46 -35.47
C GLU A 487 -5.89 -14.75 -35.82
N GLN A 488 -4.60 -14.81 -35.50
CA GLN A 488 -3.70 -15.93 -35.82
C GLN A 488 -3.35 -16.80 -34.60
N MET A 489 -3.69 -16.39 -33.38
CA MET A 489 -3.27 -17.09 -32.15
C MET A 489 -3.87 -18.50 -32.02
N ASP A 490 -5.14 -18.73 -32.37
CA ASP A 490 -5.76 -20.07 -32.40
C ASP A 490 -4.89 -21.08 -33.19
N ASN A 491 -4.44 -20.69 -34.38
CA ASN A 491 -3.59 -21.52 -35.23
C ASN A 491 -2.19 -21.73 -34.63
N MET A 492 -1.64 -20.70 -33.97
CA MET A 492 -0.33 -20.78 -33.30
C MET A 492 -0.37 -21.76 -32.12
N LEU A 493 -1.41 -21.70 -31.29
CA LEU A 493 -1.63 -22.65 -30.20
C LEU A 493 -1.78 -24.09 -30.72
N CYS A 494 -2.64 -24.31 -31.71
CA CYS A 494 -2.82 -25.65 -32.29
C CYS A 494 -1.57 -26.20 -33.00
N GLN A 495 -0.73 -25.34 -33.61
CA GLN A 495 0.43 -25.77 -34.37
C GLN A 495 1.70 -25.95 -33.52
N TYR A 496 1.90 -25.16 -32.47
CA TYR A 496 3.17 -25.10 -31.72
C TYR A 496 3.05 -25.36 -30.21
N VAL A 497 1.84 -25.30 -29.62
CA VAL A 497 1.63 -25.49 -28.17
C VAL A 497 0.94 -26.82 -27.88
N PHE A 498 -0.20 -27.11 -28.52
CA PHE A 498 -0.91 -28.38 -28.34
C PHE A 498 -0.04 -29.63 -28.59
N PRO A 499 0.86 -29.69 -29.59
CA PRO A 499 1.71 -30.86 -29.80
C PRO A 499 2.74 -31.09 -28.70
N GLU A 500 3.18 -30.04 -28.00
CA GLU A 500 4.19 -30.15 -26.94
C GLU A 500 3.61 -30.72 -25.63
N PHE A 501 2.28 -30.80 -25.46
CA PHE A 501 1.66 -31.66 -24.43
C PHE A 501 2.01 -33.15 -24.61
N GLY A 502 2.32 -33.59 -25.84
CA GLY A 502 2.82 -34.94 -26.12
C GLY A 502 4.35 -35.09 -25.99
N SER A 503 5.06 -34.05 -25.52
CA SER A 503 6.52 -34.01 -25.54
C SER A 503 7.13 -34.92 -24.47
N PRO A 504 8.18 -35.72 -24.78
CA PRO A 504 8.82 -36.63 -23.83
C PRO A 504 9.65 -35.90 -22.74
N ARG A 505 9.69 -34.57 -22.74
CA ARG A 505 10.38 -33.74 -21.74
C ARG A 505 9.37 -32.97 -20.90
N GLY A 506 9.42 -33.14 -19.58
CA GLY A 506 8.48 -32.51 -18.63
C GLY A 506 8.39 -30.98 -18.77
N HIS A 507 9.54 -30.29 -18.88
CA HIS A 507 9.57 -28.83 -19.05
C HIS A 507 8.82 -28.32 -20.29
N MET A 508 8.78 -29.08 -21.39
CA MET A 508 8.00 -28.70 -22.58
C MET A 508 6.50 -28.81 -22.33
N ARG A 509 6.05 -29.82 -21.56
CA ARG A 509 4.64 -29.99 -21.18
C ARG A 509 4.21 -28.89 -20.20
N ALA A 510 5.04 -28.59 -19.19
CA ALA A 510 4.79 -27.46 -18.28
C ALA A 510 4.76 -26.12 -19.03
N ARG A 511 5.67 -25.87 -19.98
CA ARG A 511 5.62 -24.67 -20.82
C ARG A 511 4.34 -24.60 -21.66
N ALA A 512 3.83 -25.73 -22.14
CA ALA A 512 2.58 -25.75 -22.90
C ALA A 512 1.36 -25.36 -22.03
N CYS A 513 1.29 -25.83 -20.78
CA CYS A 513 0.32 -25.33 -19.79
C CYS A 513 0.50 -23.82 -19.53
N TRP A 514 1.74 -23.39 -19.27
CA TRP A 514 2.08 -21.98 -18.98
C TRP A 514 1.68 -21.02 -20.10
N VAL A 515 1.90 -21.41 -21.36
CA VAL A 515 1.47 -20.59 -22.52
C VAL A 515 -0.06 -20.55 -22.62
N LEU A 516 -0.78 -21.64 -22.34
CA LEU A 516 -2.25 -21.62 -22.35
C LEU A 516 -2.84 -20.78 -21.22
N HIS A 517 -2.21 -20.72 -20.05
CA HIS A 517 -2.53 -19.76 -19.00
C HIS A 517 -2.48 -18.31 -19.53
N TYR A 518 -1.35 -17.86 -20.10
CA TYR A 518 -1.20 -16.50 -20.63
C TYR A 518 -2.09 -16.18 -21.86
N PHE A 519 -2.80 -17.16 -22.40
CA PHE A 519 -3.74 -16.99 -23.50
C PHE A 519 -5.19 -17.42 -23.16
N SER A 520 -5.54 -17.56 -21.88
CA SER A 520 -6.90 -17.90 -21.47
C SER A 520 -7.95 -16.87 -21.91
N GLU A 521 -7.57 -15.59 -21.98
CA GLU A 521 -8.38 -14.47 -22.49
C GLU A 521 -8.72 -14.57 -24.00
N ILE A 522 -8.16 -15.53 -24.74
CA ILE A 522 -8.55 -15.75 -26.13
C ILE A 522 -9.97 -16.32 -26.18
N LYS A 523 -10.95 -15.48 -26.54
CA LYS A 523 -12.26 -15.91 -27.03
C LYS A 523 -12.06 -16.73 -28.33
N PHE A 524 -11.82 -18.04 -28.19
CA PHE A 524 -11.46 -18.97 -29.26
C PHE A 524 -12.51 -19.00 -30.37
N LYS A 525 -12.08 -18.96 -31.63
CA LYS A 525 -13.00 -18.94 -32.79
C LYS A 525 -13.72 -20.27 -33.02
N GLN A 526 -13.18 -21.36 -32.45
CA GLN A 526 -13.71 -22.71 -32.59
C GLN A 526 -13.83 -23.37 -31.21
N GLU A 527 -15.05 -23.73 -30.84
CA GLU A 527 -15.35 -24.40 -29.57
C GLU A 527 -14.63 -25.76 -29.42
N ALA A 528 -14.32 -26.43 -30.54
CA ALA A 528 -13.48 -27.63 -30.56
C ALA A 528 -12.02 -27.38 -30.13
N VAL A 529 -11.49 -26.17 -30.35
CA VAL A 529 -10.12 -25.79 -29.91
C VAL A 529 -10.11 -25.51 -28.42
N LEU A 530 -11.14 -24.83 -27.89
CA LEU A 530 -11.33 -24.66 -26.44
C LEU A 530 -11.48 -26.01 -25.74
N ALA A 531 -12.36 -26.88 -26.25
CA ALA A 531 -12.59 -28.21 -25.68
C ALA A 531 -11.31 -29.07 -25.67
N GLU A 532 -10.48 -28.99 -26.73
CA GLU A 532 -9.18 -29.68 -26.77
C GLU A 532 -8.16 -29.06 -25.81
N ALA A 533 -8.09 -27.73 -25.69
CA ALA A 533 -7.24 -27.06 -24.71
C ALA A 533 -7.56 -27.49 -23.27
N VAL A 534 -8.85 -27.47 -22.90
CA VAL A 534 -9.33 -27.94 -21.59
C VAL A 534 -9.00 -29.43 -21.40
N ARG A 535 -9.28 -30.27 -22.41
CA ARG A 535 -8.98 -31.71 -22.35
C ARG A 535 -7.49 -31.98 -22.15
N LEU A 536 -6.60 -31.23 -22.80
CA LEU A 536 -5.14 -31.35 -22.66
C LEU A 536 -4.68 -30.94 -21.25
N THR A 537 -5.13 -29.78 -20.77
CA THR A 537 -4.80 -29.27 -19.41
C THR A 537 -5.33 -30.19 -18.31
N THR A 538 -6.59 -30.61 -18.36
CA THR A 538 -7.16 -31.57 -17.39
C THR A 538 -6.45 -32.92 -17.43
N ASN A 539 -6.08 -33.42 -18.62
CA ASN A 539 -5.32 -34.66 -18.74
C ASN A 539 -3.91 -34.54 -18.13
N ALA A 540 -3.23 -33.40 -18.31
CA ALA A 540 -1.93 -33.13 -17.70
C ALA A 540 -2.04 -33.14 -16.16
N LEU A 541 -3.01 -32.40 -15.60
CA LEU A 541 -3.26 -32.36 -14.15
C LEU A 541 -3.51 -33.76 -13.55
N LEU A 542 -4.34 -34.59 -14.21
CA LEU A 542 -4.75 -35.89 -13.68
C LEU A 542 -3.76 -37.04 -13.95
N THR A 543 -3.02 -37.01 -15.06
CA THR A 543 -2.30 -38.22 -15.57
C THR A 543 -0.80 -38.05 -15.80
N ASP A 544 -0.24 -36.84 -15.64
CA ASP A 544 1.20 -36.65 -15.81
C ASP A 544 2.01 -37.30 -14.67
N MET A 545 3.27 -37.62 -14.96
CA MET A 545 4.24 -38.18 -14.01
C MET A 545 5.11 -37.09 -13.36
N ASP A 546 5.32 -35.96 -14.05
CA ASP A 546 6.14 -34.84 -13.58
C ASP A 546 5.29 -33.87 -12.75
N LEU A 547 5.58 -33.74 -11.46
CA LEU A 547 4.80 -32.89 -10.54
C LEU A 547 4.70 -31.41 -10.97
N PRO A 548 5.75 -30.74 -11.49
CA PRO A 548 5.64 -29.34 -11.93
C PRO A 548 4.70 -29.14 -13.13
N VAL A 549 4.47 -30.19 -13.93
CA VAL A 549 3.49 -30.15 -15.04
C VAL A 549 2.06 -30.11 -14.48
N LYS A 550 1.79 -30.81 -13.37
CA LYS A 550 0.49 -30.79 -12.69
C LYS A 550 0.19 -29.41 -12.08
N VAL A 551 1.17 -28.80 -11.43
CA VAL A 551 0.99 -27.46 -10.80
C VAL A 551 0.62 -26.41 -11.86
N GLU A 552 1.37 -26.30 -12.96
CA GLU A 552 1.01 -25.33 -14.00
C GLU A 552 -0.26 -25.72 -14.75
N ALA A 553 -0.60 -27.01 -14.86
CA ALA A 553 -1.90 -27.44 -15.40
C ALA A 553 -3.08 -27.03 -14.50
N ALA A 554 -2.92 -27.06 -13.17
CA ALA A 554 -3.91 -26.58 -12.21
C ALA A 554 -4.16 -25.07 -12.38
N ILE A 555 -3.08 -24.28 -12.43
CA ILE A 555 -3.16 -22.82 -12.58
C ILE A 555 -3.71 -22.43 -13.96
N ALA A 556 -3.30 -23.12 -15.03
CA ALA A 556 -3.88 -22.92 -16.36
C ALA A 556 -5.37 -23.29 -16.43
N LEU A 557 -5.83 -24.29 -15.66
CA LEU A 557 -7.25 -24.64 -15.56
C LEU A 557 -8.07 -23.56 -14.85
N GLN A 558 -7.59 -23.05 -13.72
CA GLN A 558 -8.21 -21.92 -13.01
C GLN A 558 -8.31 -20.68 -13.92
N MET A 559 -7.27 -20.38 -14.67
CA MET A 559 -7.22 -19.21 -15.54
C MET A 559 -8.11 -19.35 -16.78
N LEU A 560 -8.34 -20.57 -17.27
CA LEU A 560 -9.37 -20.86 -18.27
C LEU A 560 -10.79 -20.75 -17.70
N LEU A 561 -11.02 -21.19 -16.45
CA LEU A 561 -12.30 -21.06 -15.74
C LEU A 561 -12.65 -19.60 -15.41
N ASN A 562 -11.67 -18.74 -15.14
CA ASN A 562 -11.88 -17.31 -14.92
C ASN A 562 -12.18 -16.54 -16.21
N ALA A 563 -11.65 -16.97 -17.36
CA ALA A 563 -11.77 -16.22 -18.61
C ALA A 563 -12.95 -16.65 -19.51
N GLN A 564 -13.48 -17.87 -19.34
CA GLN A 564 -14.47 -18.46 -20.26
C GLN A 564 -15.43 -19.44 -19.56
N ASP A 565 -16.63 -18.98 -19.20
CA ASP A 565 -17.75 -19.75 -18.60
C ASP A 565 -18.07 -21.07 -19.33
N LYS A 566 -17.90 -21.11 -20.66
CA LYS A 566 -18.02 -22.34 -21.45
C LYS A 566 -17.13 -23.50 -20.97
N VAL A 567 -15.99 -23.21 -20.35
CA VAL A 567 -15.06 -24.20 -19.79
C VAL A 567 -15.73 -25.07 -18.73
N GLN A 568 -16.66 -24.51 -17.95
CA GLN A 568 -17.32 -25.21 -16.84
C GLN A 568 -17.90 -26.57 -17.27
N LYS A 569 -18.62 -26.58 -18.40
CA LYS A 569 -19.30 -27.75 -18.97
C LYS A 569 -18.35 -28.83 -19.51
N TYR A 570 -17.08 -28.49 -19.75
CA TYR A 570 -16.04 -29.45 -20.17
C TYR A 570 -15.29 -30.07 -18.99
N VAL A 571 -15.22 -29.36 -17.86
CA VAL A 571 -14.50 -29.76 -16.64
C VAL A 571 -15.41 -30.50 -15.65
N GLU A 572 -16.69 -30.12 -15.57
CA GLU A 572 -17.71 -30.73 -14.69
C GLU A 572 -17.63 -32.27 -14.59
N PRO A 573 -17.53 -33.06 -15.70
CA PRO A 573 -17.52 -34.53 -15.60
C PRO A 573 -16.29 -35.11 -14.90
N GLN A 574 -15.24 -34.31 -14.69
CA GLN A 574 -13.97 -34.70 -14.09
C GLN A 574 -13.65 -33.90 -12.81
N ILE A 575 -14.56 -33.05 -12.32
CA ILE A 575 -14.24 -32.14 -11.20
C ILE A 575 -13.86 -32.88 -9.91
N LYS A 576 -14.52 -34.00 -9.59
CA LYS A 576 -14.18 -34.81 -8.40
C LYS A 576 -12.75 -35.39 -8.46
N PRO A 577 -12.32 -36.09 -9.53
CA PRO A 577 -10.91 -36.43 -9.74
C PRO A 577 -9.96 -35.24 -9.62
N ILE A 578 -10.31 -34.08 -10.19
CA ILE A 578 -9.48 -32.87 -10.18
C ILE A 578 -9.29 -32.37 -8.74
N THR A 579 -10.37 -32.18 -7.99
CA THR A 579 -10.34 -31.74 -6.58
C THR A 579 -9.53 -32.69 -5.69
N LEU A 580 -9.68 -34.00 -5.86
CA LEU A 580 -8.94 -34.99 -5.06
C LEU A 580 -7.44 -35.03 -5.38
N GLU A 581 -7.03 -34.91 -6.64
CA GLU A 581 -5.60 -34.81 -6.99
C GLU A 581 -5.03 -33.44 -6.60
N LEU A 582 -5.80 -32.34 -6.68
CA LEU A 582 -5.37 -31.02 -6.19
C LEU A 582 -5.12 -31.02 -4.68
N LEU A 583 -6.04 -31.54 -3.86
CA LEU A 583 -5.81 -31.71 -2.41
C LEU A 583 -4.54 -32.51 -2.12
N LYS A 584 -4.32 -33.58 -2.89
CA LYS A 584 -3.10 -34.38 -2.78
C LYS A 584 -1.84 -33.57 -3.15
N ILE A 585 -1.85 -32.79 -4.23
CA ILE A 585 -0.71 -31.95 -4.65
C ILE A 585 -0.46 -30.84 -3.63
N ILE A 586 -1.50 -30.16 -3.10
CA ILE A 586 -1.36 -29.09 -2.08
C ILE A 586 -0.57 -29.63 -0.87
N ARG A 587 -0.99 -30.77 -0.31
CA ARG A 587 -0.30 -31.44 0.82
C ARG A 587 1.06 -32.05 0.45
N GLU A 588 1.36 -32.26 -0.84
CA GLU A 588 2.65 -32.76 -1.31
C GLU A 588 3.63 -31.64 -1.69
N THR A 589 3.17 -30.41 -1.93
CA THR A 589 4.00 -29.29 -2.43
C THR A 589 4.08 -28.08 -1.51
N GLU A 590 3.09 -27.87 -0.63
CA GLU A 590 2.94 -26.64 0.16
C GLU A 590 2.98 -25.38 -0.73
N ASN A 591 2.36 -25.45 -1.92
CA ASN A 591 2.29 -24.31 -2.85
C ASN A 591 0.94 -23.58 -2.74
N ASP A 592 1.01 -22.30 -2.35
CA ASP A 592 -0.15 -21.44 -2.13
C ASP A 592 -0.98 -21.15 -3.40
N ASP A 593 -0.36 -21.05 -4.59
CA ASP A 593 -1.11 -20.81 -5.83
C ASP A 593 -2.21 -21.87 -6.09
N LEU A 594 -2.04 -23.10 -5.56
CA LEU A 594 -3.03 -24.16 -5.63
C LEU A 594 -4.20 -24.00 -4.64
N THR A 595 -4.06 -23.24 -3.55
CA THR A 595 -5.16 -22.90 -2.64
C THR A 595 -6.17 -22.02 -3.38
N SER A 596 -5.70 -21.01 -4.11
CA SER A 596 -6.51 -20.17 -4.99
C SER A 596 -7.19 -20.96 -6.13
N VAL A 597 -6.50 -21.96 -6.70
CA VAL A 597 -7.12 -22.90 -7.67
C VAL A 597 -8.26 -23.69 -7.01
N MET A 598 -8.08 -24.15 -5.77
CA MET A 598 -9.09 -24.87 -5.01
C MET A 598 -10.31 -23.99 -4.70
N GLN A 599 -10.10 -22.78 -4.16
CA GLN A 599 -11.16 -21.80 -3.88
C GLN A 599 -12.04 -21.55 -5.11
N LYS A 600 -11.42 -21.22 -6.26
CA LYS A 600 -12.18 -20.99 -7.51
C LYS A 600 -12.98 -22.23 -7.93
N ILE A 601 -12.43 -23.43 -7.74
CA ILE A 601 -13.14 -24.69 -8.02
C ILE A 601 -14.32 -24.90 -7.06
N VAL A 602 -14.17 -24.63 -5.76
CA VAL A 602 -15.25 -24.71 -4.76
C VAL A 602 -16.41 -23.81 -5.16
N CYS A 603 -16.16 -22.52 -5.42
CA CYS A 603 -17.21 -21.56 -5.81
C CYS A 603 -17.86 -21.84 -7.17
N THR A 604 -17.21 -22.61 -8.06
CA THR A 604 -17.73 -22.87 -9.43
C THR A 604 -18.55 -24.17 -9.51
N TYR A 605 -18.39 -25.12 -8.58
CA TYR A 605 -18.98 -26.46 -8.67
C TYR A 605 -19.65 -26.93 -7.37
N THR A 606 -20.31 -26.00 -6.68
CA THR A 606 -20.98 -26.23 -5.39
C THR A 606 -21.80 -27.52 -5.36
N GLU A 607 -22.75 -27.71 -6.31
CA GLU A 607 -23.61 -28.90 -6.37
C GLU A 607 -22.81 -30.21 -6.53
N GLN A 608 -21.79 -30.20 -7.40
CA GLN A 608 -21.00 -31.39 -7.68
C GLN A 608 -20.07 -31.73 -6.52
N LEU A 609 -19.52 -30.73 -5.81
CA LEU A 609 -18.57 -30.90 -4.72
C LEU A 609 -19.24 -31.12 -3.35
N MET A 610 -20.48 -30.69 -3.17
CA MET A 610 -21.31 -30.89 -1.97
C MET A 610 -21.18 -32.29 -1.33
N PRO A 611 -21.19 -33.43 -2.07
CA PRO A 611 -21.09 -34.77 -1.47
C PRO A 611 -19.69 -35.16 -0.97
N ILE A 612 -18.66 -34.33 -1.19
CA ILE A 612 -17.28 -34.55 -0.71
C ILE A 612 -16.75 -33.39 0.16
N ALA A 613 -17.52 -32.33 0.40
CA ALA A 613 -17.11 -31.16 1.19
C ALA A 613 -16.51 -31.54 2.56
N VAL A 614 -17.10 -32.51 3.26
CA VAL A 614 -16.61 -33.00 4.56
C VAL A 614 -15.22 -33.68 4.44
N GLU A 615 -14.99 -34.45 3.37
CA GLU A 615 -13.68 -35.07 3.09
C GLU A 615 -12.63 -34.00 2.72
N MET A 616 -13.03 -32.98 1.95
CA MET A 616 -12.18 -31.84 1.60
C MET A 616 -11.73 -31.06 2.84
N CYS A 617 -12.68 -30.66 3.70
CA CYS A 617 -12.38 -29.92 4.93
C CYS A 617 -11.48 -30.73 5.89
N GLN A 618 -11.72 -32.04 6.04
CA GLN A 618 -10.86 -32.91 6.87
C GLN A 618 -9.43 -33.03 6.31
N HIS A 619 -9.27 -33.00 4.99
CA HIS A 619 -7.96 -33.02 4.34
C HIS A 619 -7.21 -31.68 4.51
N LEU A 620 -7.88 -30.55 4.30
CA LEU A 620 -7.35 -29.21 4.50
C LEU A 620 -6.93 -28.99 5.97
N ALA A 621 -7.84 -29.25 6.93
CA ALA A 621 -7.59 -29.10 8.37
C ALA A 621 -6.44 -29.99 8.85
N LYS A 622 -6.34 -31.22 8.34
CA LYS A 622 -5.19 -32.09 8.63
C LYS A 622 -3.89 -31.52 8.06
N THR A 623 -3.91 -31.02 6.82
CA THR A 623 -2.73 -30.44 6.18
C THR A 623 -2.25 -29.21 6.96
N PHE A 624 -3.17 -28.35 7.40
CA PHE A 624 -2.90 -27.20 8.27
C PHE A 624 -2.19 -27.61 9.58
N SER A 625 -2.73 -28.60 10.33
CA SER A 625 -2.05 -29.10 11.53
C SER A 625 -0.67 -29.72 11.23
N GLN A 626 -0.48 -30.36 10.07
CA GLN A 626 0.83 -30.90 9.70
C GLN A 626 1.85 -29.80 9.36
N VAL A 627 1.43 -28.69 8.77
CA VAL A 627 2.29 -27.52 8.54
C VAL A 627 2.73 -26.92 9.87
N LEU A 628 1.79 -26.70 10.81
CA LEU A 628 2.07 -26.20 12.16
C LEU A 628 2.97 -27.11 13.01
N GLU A 629 2.84 -28.44 12.89
CA GLU A 629 3.67 -29.39 13.65
C GLU A 629 5.15 -29.45 13.19
N THR A 630 5.53 -28.74 12.12
CA THR A 630 6.93 -28.69 11.66
C THR A 630 7.70 -27.51 12.27
N ASP A 631 8.62 -27.85 13.19
CA ASP A 631 9.43 -27.00 14.11
C ASP A 631 10.35 -25.94 13.44
N GLU A 632 10.14 -25.62 12.16
CA GLU A 632 10.84 -24.61 11.37
C GLU A 632 9.84 -23.53 10.92
N GLY A 633 9.77 -22.45 11.70
CA GLY A 633 8.99 -21.25 11.37
C GLY A 633 9.58 -20.49 10.17
N SER A 634 9.13 -20.88 8.98
CA SER A 634 9.35 -20.16 7.73
C SER A 634 8.08 -19.39 7.37
N ASP A 635 8.21 -18.13 6.97
CA ASP A 635 7.09 -17.30 6.53
C ASP A 635 6.25 -18.01 5.44
N GLU A 636 6.90 -18.77 4.53
CA GLU A 636 6.24 -19.58 3.48
C GLU A 636 5.17 -20.55 4.02
N LYS A 637 5.42 -21.12 5.20
CA LYS A 637 4.49 -22.05 5.85
C LYS A 637 3.30 -21.32 6.45
N ALA A 638 3.49 -20.11 6.99
CA ALA A 638 2.39 -19.28 7.44
C ALA A 638 1.49 -18.88 6.27
N ILE A 639 2.07 -18.44 5.14
CA ILE A 639 1.33 -18.16 3.90
C ILE A 639 0.52 -19.38 3.44
N THR A 640 1.14 -20.56 3.42
CA THR A 640 0.46 -21.82 3.04
C THR A 640 -0.65 -22.18 4.02
N ALA A 641 -0.45 -21.95 5.32
CA ALA A 641 -1.43 -22.18 6.37
C ALA A 641 -2.63 -21.23 6.23
N MET A 642 -2.41 -19.94 5.96
CA MET A 642 -3.45 -18.95 5.63
C MET A 642 -4.26 -19.38 4.40
N GLY A 643 -3.60 -19.74 3.30
CA GLY A 643 -4.28 -20.25 2.10
C GLY A 643 -5.13 -21.50 2.37
N LEU A 644 -4.71 -22.38 3.27
CA LEU A 644 -5.51 -23.52 3.73
C LEU A 644 -6.73 -23.10 4.57
N LEU A 645 -6.58 -22.13 5.49
CA LEU A 645 -7.69 -21.60 6.29
C LEU A 645 -8.71 -20.89 5.40
N ASN A 646 -8.26 -20.02 4.50
CA ASN A 646 -9.12 -19.26 3.57
C ASN A 646 -9.82 -20.19 2.56
N THR A 647 -9.28 -21.40 2.32
CA THR A 647 -9.96 -22.46 1.55
C THR A 647 -11.02 -23.20 2.38
N ILE A 648 -10.84 -23.33 3.69
CA ILE A 648 -11.86 -23.87 4.61
C ILE A 648 -13.00 -22.86 4.80
N GLU A 649 -12.68 -21.58 4.97
CA GLU A 649 -13.60 -20.44 5.00
C GLU A 649 -14.46 -20.40 3.73
N THR A 650 -13.84 -20.32 2.55
CA THR A 650 -14.56 -20.40 1.25
C THR A 650 -15.49 -21.61 1.16
N LEU A 651 -15.12 -22.76 1.76
CA LEU A 651 -15.95 -23.97 1.78
C LEU A 651 -17.10 -23.92 2.80
N LEU A 652 -17.00 -23.11 3.86
CA LEU A 652 -18.13 -22.78 4.74
C LEU A 652 -19.09 -21.83 4.04
N THR A 653 -18.60 -20.68 3.56
CA THR A 653 -19.43 -19.65 2.91
C THR A 653 -20.22 -20.22 1.72
N VAL A 654 -19.59 -21.05 0.88
CA VAL A 654 -20.24 -21.70 -0.28
C VAL A 654 -21.22 -22.82 0.11
N MET A 655 -21.14 -23.34 1.35
CA MET A 655 -22.05 -24.38 1.88
C MET A 655 -23.05 -23.84 2.91
N GLU A 656 -23.09 -22.52 3.14
CA GLU A 656 -23.85 -21.87 4.21
C GLU A 656 -25.39 -22.07 4.07
N GLU A 657 -25.86 -22.23 2.83
CA GLU A 657 -27.26 -22.60 2.51
C GLU A 657 -27.58 -24.11 2.73
N GLN A 658 -26.65 -24.90 3.27
CA GLN A 658 -26.82 -26.33 3.53
C GLN A 658 -26.54 -26.68 5.01
N PRO A 659 -27.50 -26.42 5.93
CA PRO A 659 -27.31 -26.62 7.37
C PRO A 659 -26.90 -28.05 7.77
N GLU A 660 -27.35 -29.09 7.04
CA GLU A 660 -26.94 -30.47 7.29
C GLU A 660 -25.43 -30.72 7.02
N ILE A 661 -24.81 -29.90 6.17
CA ILE A 661 -23.40 -30.00 5.78
C ILE A 661 -22.54 -29.12 6.69
N ILE A 662 -22.97 -27.88 6.98
CA ILE A 662 -22.32 -27.03 7.99
C ILE A 662 -22.22 -27.77 9.33
N ALA A 663 -23.27 -28.46 9.77
CA ALA A 663 -23.25 -29.29 10.98
C ALA A 663 -22.24 -30.47 10.96
N GLN A 664 -21.79 -30.91 9.78
CA GLN A 664 -20.75 -31.94 9.60
C GLN A 664 -19.35 -31.34 9.41
N LEU A 665 -19.26 -30.10 8.91
CA LEU A 665 -18.01 -29.34 8.79
C LEU A 665 -17.57 -28.76 10.14
N GLN A 666 -18.51 -28.20 10.92
CA GLN A 666 -18.27 -27.51 12.18
C GLN A 666 -17.32 -28.27 13.15
N PRO A 667 -17.45 -29.59 13.40
CA PRO A 667 -16.51 -30.29 14.31
C PRO A 667 -15.06 -30.33 13.81
N THR A 668 -14.85 -30.24 12.49
CA THR A 668 -13.53 -30.20 11.86
C THR A 668 -12.93 -28.81 11.98
N VAL A 669 -13.72 -27.76 11.73
CA VAL A 669 -13.28 -26.36 11.84
C VAL A 669 -13.05 -25.96 13.31
N LEU A 670 -13.89 -26.42 14.24
CA LEU A 670 -13.68 -26.26 15.68
C LEU A 670 -12.36 -26.85 16.17
N HIS A 671 -11.90 -27.96 15.58
CA HIS A 671 -10.58 -28.52 15.89
C HIS A 671 -9.45 -27.59 15.43
N VAL A 672 -9.60 -26.93 14.27
CA VAL A 672 -8.64 -25.94 13.75
C VAL A 672 -8.58 -24.69 14.62
N VAL A 673 -9.73 -24.03 14.84
CA VAL A 673 -9.86 -22.83 15.68
C VAL A 673 -9.38 -23.11 17.12
N GLY A 674 -9.81 -24.25 17.70
CA GLY A 674 -9.39 -24.67 19.03
C GLY A 674 -7.89 -24.95 19.14
N HIS A 675 -7.24 -25.44 18.08
CA HIS A 675 -5.79 -25.63 18.03
C HIS A 675 -5.05 -24.28 18.03
N ILE A 676 -5.46 -23.34 17.16
CA ILE A 676 -4.89 -21.99 17.05
C ILE A 676 -4.97 -21.26 18.39
N PHE A 677 -6.17 -21.19 19.01
CA PHE A 677 -6.36 -20.51 20.29
C PHE A 677 -5.64 -21.21 21.46
N SER A 678 -5.67 -22.55 21.53
CA SER A 678 -5.05 -23.30 22.64
C SER A 678 -3.52 -23.29 22.62
N GLN A 679 -2.90 -23.24 21.43
CA GLN A 679 -1.46 -23.04 21.29
C GLN A 679 -1.08 -21.56 21.28
N SER A 680 -2.05 -20.67 21.07
CA SER A 680 -1.91 -19.21 20.96
C SER A 680 -1.00 -18.80 19.81
N VAL A 681 -1.29 -19.34 18.62
CA VAL A 681 -0.59 -19.02 17.37
C VAL A 681 -1.16 -17.74 16.79
N MET A 682 -0.68 -16.60 17.32
CA MET A 682 -1.21 -15.25 17.01
C MET A 682 -1.25 -14.93 15.51
N GLU A 683 -0.35 -15.50 14.73
CA GLU A 683 -0.24 -15.35 13.27
C GLU A 683 -1.47 -15.82 12.48
N PHE A 684 -2.39 -16.57 13.11
CA PHE A 684 -3.64 -17.04 12.48
C PHE A 684 -4.89 -16.63 13.28
N TYR A 685 -4.80 -15.61 14.13
CA TYR A 685 -5.94 -15.14 14.92
C TYR A 685 -7.03 -14.49 14.04
N GLU A 686 -6.66 -13.79 12.97
CA GLU A 686 -7.60 -13.14 12.06
C GLU A 686 -8.46 -14.18 11.31
N GLU A 687 -7.83 -15.18 10.67
CA GLU A 687 -8.51 -16.27 9.98
C GLU A 687 -9.31 -17.16 10.93
N ALA A 688 -8.78 -17.43 12.14
CA ALA A 688 -9.52 -18.18 13.16
C ALA A 688 -10.79 -17.45 13.63
N LEU A 689 -10.78 -16.11 13.67
CA LEU A 689 -11.94 -15.30 14.02
C LEU A 689 -12.95 -15.20 12.86
N SER A 690 -12.48 -15.11 11.62
CA SER A 690 -13.35 -15.19 10.43
C SER A 690 -14.08 -16.54 10.34
N LEU A 691 -13.37 -17.65 10.59
CA LEU A 691 -13.97 -18.99 10.69
C LEU A 691 -14.99 -19.13 11.84
N VAL A 692 -14.92 -18.29 12.89
CA VAL A 692 -15.93 -18.24 13.96
C VAL A 692 -17.11 -17.36 13.58
N TYR A 693 -16.88 -16.28 12.82
CA TYR A 693 -17.94 -15.47 12.23
C TYR A 693 -18.81 -16.30 11.27
N ASP A 694 -18.21 -17.01 10.31
CA ASP A 694 -18.89 -17.93 9.38
C ASP A 694 -19.70 -19.01 10.11
N LEU A 695 -19.17 -19.55 11.21
CA LEU A 695 -19.86 -20.57 12.03
C LEU A 695 -20.91 -20.00 13.01
N THR A 696 -21.12 -18.68 13.05
CA THR A 696 -22.12 -18.03 13.92
C THR A 696 -23.17 -17.21 13.17
N SER A 697 -22.99 -16.94 11.87
CA SER A 697 -23.86 -16.08 11.04
C SER A 697 -25.35 -16.42 11.12
N LYS A 698 -25.71 -17.71 11.02
CA LYS A 698 -27.11 -18.18 10.89
C LYS A 698 -27.64 -18.96 12.08
N ASN A 699 -26.77 -19.60 12.88
CA ASN A 699 -27.17 -20.43 14.02
C ASN A 699 -25.97 -20.74 14.93
N ILE A 700 -26.14 -20.68 16.26
CA ILE A 700 -25.04 -20.84 17.23
C ILE A 700 -25.19 -22.15 17.99
N SER A 701 -24.36 -23.15 17.68
CA SER A 701 -24.42 -24.46 18.33
C SER A 701 -23.83 -24.46 19.75
N PRO A 702 -24.16 -25.47 20.61
CA PRO A 702 -23.64 -25.58 21.97
C PRO A 702 -22.11 -25.64 22.09
N ASP A 703 -21.41 -25.98 21.01
CA ASP A 703 -19.94 -25.97 20.99
C ASP A 703 -19.37 -24.59 20.62
N MET A 704 -20.07 -23.79 19.81
CA MET A 704 -19.69 -22.39 19.56
C MET A 704 -19.76 -21.54 20.84
N TRP A 705 -20.72 -21.81 21.74
CA TRP A 705 -20.76 -21.16 23.05
C TRP A 705 -19.52 -21.43 23.93
N GLN A 706 -18.79 -22.53 23.70
CA GLN A 706 -17.48 -22.77 24.32
C GLN A 706 -16.35 -22.00 23.61
N VAL A 707 -16.50 -21.70 22.31
CA VAL A 707 -15.57 -20.83 21.57
C VAL A 707 -15.63 -19.39 22.08
N LEU A 708 -16.81 -18.86 22.42
CA LEU A 708 -16.92 -17.55 23.08
C LEU A 708 -16.11 -17.49 24.39
N GLU A 709 -16.11 -18.57 25.18
CA GLU A 709 -15.29 -18.68 26.40
C GLU A 709 -13.78 -18.79 26.08
N MET A 710 -13.40 -19.37 24.93
CA MET A 710 -12.01 -19.39 24.46
C MET A 710 -11.55 -18.02 23.91
N MET A 711 -12.37 -17.32 23.13
CA MET A 711 -12.09 -15.96 22.63
C MET A 711 -11.82 -15.00 23.80
N TYR A 712 -12.63 -15.06 24.85
CA TYR A 712 -12.42 -14.26 26.06
C TYR A 712 -11.08 -14.59 26.76
N GLN A 713 -10.69 -15.87 26.80
CA GLN A 713 -9.38 -16.28 27.36
C GLN A 713 -8.19 -15.81 26.50
N VAL A 714 -8.33 -15.86 25.16
CA VAL A 714 -7.34 -15.34 24.21
C VAL A 714 -7.18 -13.82 24.38
N PHE A 715 -8.28 -13.06 24.38
CA PHE A 715 -8.29 -11.62 24.64
C PHE A 715 -7.61 -11.24 25.97
N GLN A 716 -7.87 -12.02 27.03
CA GLN A 716 -7.24 -11.79 28.35
C GLN A 716 -5.74 -12.13 28.41
N LYS A 717 -5.18 -12.83 27.41
CA LYS A 717 -3.81 -13.37 27.43
C LYS A 717 -2.87 -12.64 26.47
N ASP A 718 -3.23 -12.58 25.20
CA ASP A 718 -2.42 -11.99 24.12
C ASP A 718 -3.25 -11.40 22.97
N GLY A 719 -4.52 -11.80 22.81
CA GLY A 719 -5.43 -11.28 21.78
C GLY A 719 -6.05 -9.90 22.06
N PHE A 720 -5.44 -9.05 22.90
CA PHE A 720 -6.01 -7.74 23.24
C PHE A 720 -6.06 -6.78 22.03
N ASP A 721 -5.03 -6.80 21.19
CA ASP A 721 -4.92 -5.94 20.03
C ASP A 721 -5.87 -6.37 18.88
N TYR A 722 -6.37 -7.61 18.90
CA TYR A 722 -7.26 -8.21 17.89
C TYR A 722 -8.77 -7.97 18.19
N PHE A 723 -9.10 -6.91 18.93
CA PHE A 723 -10.49 -6.69 19.36
C PHE A 723 -11.43 -6.30 18.20
N THR A 724 -10.92 -5.56 17.22
CA THR A 724 -11.68 -5.15 16.03
C THR A 724 -12.05 -6.37 15.18
N GLU A 725 -11.18 -7.37 15.14
CA GLU A 725 -11.31 -8.62 14.40
C GLU A 725 -12.20 -9.63 15.14
N MET A 726 -12.27 -9.53 16.48
CA MET A 726 -13.26 -10.28 17.28
C MET A 726 -14.68 -9.72 17.14
N MET A 727 -14.85 -8.44 16.79
CA MET A 727 -16.13 -7.74 16.83
C MET A 727 -17.24 -8.38 15.96
N PRO A 728 -17.01 -8.81 14.70
CA PRO A 728 -18.03 -9.48 13.89
C PRO A 728 -18.58 -10.76 14.55
N ALA A 729 -17.69 -11.62 15.07
CA ALA A 729 -18.11 -12.83 15.78
C ALA A 729 -18.85 -12.48 17.09
N LEU A 730 -18.38 -11.48 17.85
CA LEU A 730 -19.06 -11.02 19.08
C LEU A 730 -20.44 -10.42 18.81
N HIS A 731 -20.63 -9.73 17.68
CA HIS A 731 -21.94 -9.25 17.22
C HIS A 731 -22.91 -10.43 16.98
N ASN A 732 -22.49 -11.43 16.20
CA ASN A 732 -23.30 -12.63 15.96
C ASN A 732 -23.76 -13.32 17.26
N TYR A 733 -22.86 -13.48 18.25
CA TYR A 733 -23.22 -14.03 19.57
C TYR A 733 -24.29 -13.24 20.33
N VAL A 734 -24.49 -11.96 20.02
CA VAL A 734 -25.56 -11.12 20.61
C VAL A 734 -26.84 -11.21 19.78
N THR A 735 -26.73 -11.13 18.46
CA THR A 735 -27.87 -10.94 17.54
C THR A 735 -28.57 -12.23 17.11
N VAL A 736 -27.83 -13.30 16.85
CA VAL A 736 -28.36 -14.53 16.21
C VAL A 736 -29.10 -15.44 17.19
N ASP A 737 -28.58 -15.63 18.41
CA ASP A 737 -29.27 -16.37 19.49
C ASP A 737 -29.22 -15.59 20.82
N THR A 738 -29.86 -14.41 20.80
CA THR A 738 -30.08 -13.59 21.99
C THR A 738 -30.72 -14.36 23.17
N PRO A 739 -31.69 -15.29 22.97
CA PRO A 739 -32.25 -16.09 24.06
C PRO A 739 -31.20 -16.93 24.81
N GLN A 740 -30.28 -17.58 24.08
CA GLN A 740 -29.20 -18.36 24.70
C GLN A 740 -28.10 -17.46 25.28
N PHE A 741 -27.79 -16.32 24.64
CA PHE A 741 -26.89 -15.30 25.18
C PHE A 741 -27.36 -14.81 26.58
N LEU A 742 -28.65 -14.49 26.71
CA LEU A 742 -29.26 -14.04 27.96
C LEU A 742 -29.44 -15.16 29.01
N SER A 743 -29.27 -16.43 28.64
CA SER A 743 -29.43 -17.56 29.56
C SER A 743 -28.30 -17.69 30.60
N ASN A 744 -27.14 -17.07 30.33
CA ASN A 744 -25.94 -17.18 31.14
C ASN A 744 -25.29 -15.79 31.34
N GLU A 745 -25.44 -15.23 32.54
CA GLU A 745 -24.92 -13.90 32.90
C GLU A 745 -23.41 -13.73 32.63
N ASN A 746 -22.65 -14.83 32.57
CA ASN A 746 -21.22 -14.81 32.27
C ASN A 746 -20.90 -14.35 30.83
N TYR A 747 -21.79 -14.54 29.85
CA TYR A 747 -21.54 -14.10 28.47
C TYR A 747 -21.62 -12.57 28.35
N ILE A 748 -22.65 -11.96 28.94
CA ILE A 748 -22.77 -10.49 29.04
C ILE A 748 -21.57 -9.92 29.84
N LEU A 749 -21.20 -10.57 30.94
CA LEU A 749 -20.06 -10.15 31.76
C LEU A 749 -18.72 -10.25 31.02
N ALA A 750 -18.51 -11.29 30.19
CA ALA A 750 -17.33 -11.43 29.36
C ALA A 750 -17.23 -10.28 28.33
N MET A 751 -18.31 -10.04 27.57
CA MET A 751 -18.35 -8.93 26.59
C MET A 751 -18.14 -7.56 27.25
N PHE A 752 -18.79 -7.30 28.39
CA PHE A 752 -18.58 -6.07 29.15
C PHE A 752 -17.13 -5.93 29.64
N ASN A 753 -16.50 -7.01 30.12
CA ASN A 753 -15.11 -6.98 30.56
C ASN A 753 -14.12 -6.75 29.41
N MET A 754 -14.41 -7.24 28.19
CA MET A 754 -13.62 -6.90 27.00
C MET A 754 -13.76 -5.43 26.65
N CYS A 755 -14.98 -4.93 26.44
CA CYS A 755 -15.26 -3.52 26.13
C CYS A 755 -14.65 -2.57 27.18
N LYS A 756 -14.74 -2.94 28.48
CA LYS A 756 -14.12 -2.21 29.59
C LYS A 756 -12.60 -2.19 29.52
N SER A 757 -11.97 -3.31 29.16
CA SER A 757 -10.50 -3.38 29.03
C SER A 757 -10.00 -2.49 27.89
N VAL A 758 -10.74 -2.44 26.77
CA VAL A 758 -10.44 -1.54 25.65
C VAL A 758 -10.63 -0.07 26.06
N LEU A 759 -11.84 0.31 26.51
CA LEU A 759 -12.22 1.69 26.87
C LEU A 759 -11.46 2.28 28.08
N THR A 760 -10.79 1.45 28.89
CA THR A 760 -9.91 1.92 29.98
C THR A 760 -8.41 1.76 29.69
N GLY A 761 -8.06 1.09 28.57
CA GLY A 761 -6.69 0.84 28.15
C GLY A 761 -6.11 1.94 27.24
N ASP A 762 -5.17 1.54 26.39
CA ASP A 762 -4.48 2.40 25.40
C ASP A 762 -4.47 1.71 24.02
N ALA A 763 -5.62 1.12 23.64
CA ALA A 763 -5.79 0.38 22.37
C ALA A 763 -5.79 1.28 21.13
N GLY A 764 -6.01 2.59 21.31
CA GLY A 764 -6.31 3.52 20.22
C GLY A 764 -7.82 3.74 20.05
N GLU A 765 -8.19 4.80 19.31
CA GLU A 765 -9.58 5.26 19.28
C GLU A 765 -10.50 4.36 18.42
N ASP A 766 -9.95 3.57 17.49
CA ASP A 766 -10.72 2.65 16.63
C ASP A 766 -11.28 1.42 17.39
N PRO A 767 -10.47 0.63 18.14
CA PRO A 767 -11.03 -0.41 19.02
C PRO A 767 -11.96 0.17 20.09
N GLU A 768 -11.70 1.39 20.57
CA GLU A 768 -12.61 2.08 21.50
C GLU A 768 -13.97 2.42 20.85
N CYS A 769 -14.03 2.73 19.55
CA CYS A 769 -15.29 2.88 18.82
C CYS A 769 -16.03 1.55 18.68
N HIS A 770 -15.34 0.48 18.27
CA HIS A 770 -15.91 -0.87 18.20
C HIS A 770 -16.45 -1.34 19.56
N ALA A 771 -15.75 -1.05 20.66
CA ALA A 771 -16.18 -1.41 22.02
C ALA A 771 -17.43 -0.62 22.45
N ALA A 772 -17.54 0.66 22.07
CA ALA A 772 -18.76 1.43 22.26
C ALA A 772 -19.92 0.87 21.40
N LYS A 773 -19.68 0.52 20.13
CA LYS A 773 -20.72 -0.05 19.26
C LYS A 773 -21.22 -1.41 19.76
N LEU A 774 -20.36 -2.29 20.26
CA LEU A 774 -20.79 -3.56 20.88
C LEU A 774 -21.69 -3.34 22.09
N MET A 775 -21.35 -2.38 22.95
CA MET A 775 -22.19 -2.01 24.09
C MET A 775 -23.55 -1.43 23.66
N GLU A 776 -23.58 -0.67 22.58
CA GLU A 776 -24.80 -0.11 21.98
C GLU A 776 -25.71 -1.23 21.40
N VAL A 777 -25.14 -2.14 20.61
CA VAL A 777 -25.82 -3.32 20.05
C VAL A 777 -26.44 -4.17 21.18
N ILE A 778 -25.68 -4.45 22.25
CA ILE A 778 -26.18 -5.20 23.41
C ILE A 778 -27.37 -4.48 24.08
N ILE A 779 -27.35 -3.15 24.18
CA ILE A 779 -28.48 -2.37 24.74
C ILE A 779 -29.72 -2.46 23.83
N LEU A 780 -29.56 -2.32 22.51
CA LEU A 780 -30.67 -2.29 21.57
C LEU A 780 -31.28 -3.69 21.33
N GLN A 781 -30.45 -4.73 21.22
CA GLN A 781 -30.89 -6.12 21.05
C GLN A 781 -31.62 -6.64 22.30
N CYS A 782 -31.03 -6.45 23.49
CA CYS A 782 -31.53 -7.03 24.74
C CYS A 782 -32.59 -6.15 25.44
N LYS A 783 -33.37 -5.37 24.68
CA LYS A 783 -34.25 -4.32 25.21
C LYS A 783 -35.25 -4.83 26.25
N GLY A 784 -35.17 -4.29 27.46
CA GLY A 784 -36.01 -4.65 28.61
C GLY A 784 -35.61 -5.92 29.36
N GLN A 785 -34.42 -6.48 29.13
CA GLN A 785 -33.95 -7.74 29.72
C GLN A 785 -32.62 -7.63 30.50
N ILE A 786 -31.93 -6.48 30.45
CA ILE A 786 -30.59 -6.27 31.03
C ILE A 786 -30.48 -5.03 31.93
N ASP A 787 -31.57 -4.65 32.62
CA ASP A 787 -31.65 -3.45 33.48
C ASP A 787 -30.51 -3.37 34.52
N GLN A 788 -30.00 -4.51 35.00
CA GLN A 788 -28.86 -4.62 35.91
C GLN A 788 -27.51 -4.21 35.30
N CYS A 789 -27.35 -4.26 33.97
CA CYS A 789 -26.11 -3.96 33.26
C CYS A 789 -26.02 -2.49 32.80
N ILE A 790 -27.15 -1.87 32.46
CA ILE A 790 -27.22 -0.49 31.94
C ILE A 790 -26.44 0.52 32.80
N PRO A 791 -26.50 0.50 34.16
CA PRO A 791 -25.76 1.48 34.97
C PRO A 791 -24.25 1.41 34.78
N SER A 792 -23.69 0.20 34.67
CA SER A 792 -22.25 -0.03 34.47
C SER A 792 -21.81 0.31 33.04
N PHE A 793 -22.69 0.14 32.06
CA PHE A 793 -22.43 0.52 30.66
C PHE A 793 -22.34 2.05 30.54
N VAL A 794 -23.33 2.77 31.10
CA VAL A 794 -23.37 4.24 31.12
C VAL A 794 -22.21 4.83 31.93
N GLU A 795 -21.87 4.25 33.09
CA GLU A 795 -20.71 4.69 33.87
C GLU A 795 -19.40 4.60 33.08
N LEU A 796 -19.18 3.50 32.35
CA LEU A 796 -17.96 3.26 31.59
C LEU A 796 -17.73 4.27 30.45
N VAL A 797 -18.75 4.53 29.62
CA VAL A 797 -18.61 5.49 28.51
C VAL A 797 -18.50 6.93 29.00
N LEU A 798 -19.21 7.29 30.08
CA LEU A 798 -19.04 8.61 30.71
C LEU A 798 -17.64 8.77 31.30
N GLN A 799 -17.04 7.73 31.89
CA GLN A 799 -15.64 7.76 32.31
C GLN A 799 -14.70 7.93 31.09
N ARG A 800 -14.93 7.25 29.96
CA ARG A 800 -14.13 7.44 28.74
C ARG A 800 -14.19 8.87 28.20
N LEU A 801 -15.38 9.51 28.26
CA LEU A 801 -15.59 10.91 27.86
C LEU A 801 -14.91 11.94 28.77
N THR A 802 -14.42 11.56 29.97
CA THR A 802 -13.59 12.46 30.80
C THR A 802 -12.10 12.44 30.43
N ARG A 803 -11.66 11.46 29.62
CA ARG A 803 -10.30 11.43 29.02
C ARG A 803 -10.29 12.31 27.76
N GLU A 804 -9.11 12.65 27.27
CA GLU A 804 -8.96 13.30 25.96
C GLU A 804 -9.55 12.41 24.84
N VAL A 805 -10.28 13.01 23.90
CA VAL A 805 -10.87 12.36 22.72
C VAL A 805 -10.46 13.20 21.51
N LYS A 806 -9.83 12.60 20.49
CA LYS A 806 -9.24 13.34 19.36
C LYS A 806 -10.16 13.34 18.13
N THR A 807 -10.96 12.30 17.97
CA THR A 807 -11.96 12.14 16.90
C THR A 807 -13.34 12.68 17.30
N SER A 808 -14.17 13.04 16.32
CA SER A 808 -15.62 13.20 16.49
C SER A 808 -16.31 11.85 16.69
N GLU A 809 -15.93 10.86 15.89
CA GLU A 809 -16.44 9.49 15.86
C GLU A 809 -16.46 8.78 17.22
N LEU A 810 -15.32 8.73 17.95
CA LEU A 810 -15.32 8.13 19.29
C LEU A 810 -16.23 8.88 20.27
N ARG A 811 -16.42 10.19 20.06
CA ARG A 811 -17.31 11.02 20.89
C ARG A 811 -18.77 10.72 20.59
N THR A 812 -19.17 10.61 19.31
CA THR A 812 -20.53 10.22 18.93
C THR A 812 -20.85 8.78 19.35
N MET A 813 -19.95 7.83 19.14
CA MET A 813 -20.11 6.44 19.60
C MET A 813 -20.28 6.33 21.13
N CYS A 814 -19.47 7.07 21.91
CA CYS A 814 -19.66 7.14 23.37
C CYS A 814 -21.00 7.79 23.78
N LEU A 815 -21.48 8.79 23.02
CA LEU A 815 -22.80 9.39 23.23
C LEU A 815 -23.92 8.43 22.84
N GLN A 816 -23.77 7.64 21.77
CA GLN A 816 -24.77 6.68 21.30
C GLN A 816 -25.09 5.59 22.32
N VAL A 817 -24.10 5.08 23.07
CA VAL A 817 -24.37 4.16 24.20
C VAL A 817 -25.30 4.79 25.24
N VAL A 818 -25.19 6.09 25.51
CA VAL A 818 -26.07 6.82 26.43
C VAL A 818 -27.44 7.13 25.80
N ILE A 819 -27.49 7.38 24.49
CA ILE A 819 -28.74 7.59 23.73
C ILE A 819 -29.54 6.28 23.60
N ALA A 820 -28.86 5.16 23.36
CA ALA A 820 -29.42 3.81 23.40
C ALA A 820 -29.97 3.50 24.80
N ALA A 821 -29.25 3.83 25.88
CA ALA A 821 -29.75 3.70 27.25
C ALA A 821 -30.98 4.59 27.53
N LEU A 822 -31.05 5.81 26.96
CA LEU A 822 -32.23 6.68 27.04
C LEU A 822 -33.44 6.05 26.33
N TYR A 823 -33.23 5.51 25.13
CA TYR A 823 -34.25 4.85 24.32
C TYR A 823 -34.67 3.48 24.91
N TYR A 824 -33.76 2.80 25.61
CA TYR A 824 -34.00 1.56 26.36
C TYR A 824 -34.97 1.79 27.52
N ASN A 825 -34.61 2.66 28.47
CA ASN A 825 -35.44 3.04 29.61
C ASN A 825 -34.99 4.40 30.18
N PRO A 826 -35.72 5.50 29.92
CA PRO A 826 -35.29 6.83 30.32
C PRO A 826 -35.27 7.03 31.84
N LEU A 827 -36.12 6.33 32.59
CA LEU A 827 -36.14 6.41 34.06
C LEU A 827 -34.87 5.78 34.66
N LEU A 828 -34.47 4.61 34.14
CA LEU A 828 -33.25 3.93 34.56
C LEU A 828 -31.99 4.73 34.23
N LEU A 829 -31.95 5.40 33.07
CA LEU A 829 -30.86 6.31 32.73
C LEU A 829 -30.80 7.50 33.69
N PHE A 830 -31.90 8.24 33.91
CA PHE A 830 -31.86 9.40 34.80
C PHE A 830 -31.53 9.03 36.25
N GLU A 831 -32.06 7.91 36.76
CA GLU A 831 -31.63 7.36 38.06
C GLU A 831 -30.13 7.03 38.10
N THR A 832 -29.56 6.53 37.00
CA THR A 832 -28.12 6.23 36.91
C THR A 832 -27.29 7.51 36.91
N LEU A 833 -27.66 8.51 36.11
CA LEU A 833 -26.98 9.80 36.04
C LEU A 833 -27.03 10.56 37.38
N GLU A 834 -28.14 10.48 38.12
CA GLU A 834 -28.24 11.03 39.48
C GLU A 834 -27.33 10.30 40.49
N LYS A 835 -27.24 8.97 40.42
CA LYS A 835 -26.34 8.17 41.27
C LYS A 835 -24.86 8.49 40.98
N LEU A 836 -24.49 8.64 39.71
CA LEU A 836 -23.15 9.07 39.29
C LEU A 836 -22.85 10.52 39.71
N GLN A 837 -23.83 11.43 39.61
CA GLN A 837 -23.69 12.81 40.12
C GLN A 837 -23.39 12.84 41.62
N MET A 838 -24.03 11.96 42.41
CA MET A 838 -23.80 11.88 43.86
C MET A 838 -22.39 11.40 44.23
N ALA A 839 -21.69 10.73 43.31
CA ALA A 839 -20.29 10.32 43.47
C ALA A 839 -19.29 11.37 42.97
N ALA A 840 -19.69 12.24 42.04
CA ALA A 840 -18.83 13.26 41.43
C ALA A 840 -18.78 14.57 42.24
N THR A 841 -17.59 15.16 42.37
CA THR A 841 -17.35 16.43 43.09
C THR A 841 -17.52 17.69 42.24
N HIS A 842 -18.07 17.57 41.03
CA HIS A 842 -18.20 18.67 40.06
C HIS A 842 -19.45 19.54 40.29
N THR A 843 -19.35 20.81 39.88
CA THR A 843 -20.38 21.85 40.10
C THR A 843 -21.48 21.93 39.04
N GLU A 844 -21.33 21.26 37.90
CA GLU A 844 -22.40 21.09 36.90
C GLU A 844 -22.95 19.65 36.96
N SER A 845 -24.19 19.47 36.52
CA SER A 845 -24.84 18.17 36.40
C SER A 845 -24.31 17.41 35.19
N ILE A 846 -23.96 16.13 35.36
CA ILE A 846 -23.59 15.20 34.28
C ILE A 846 -24.72 15.14 33.22
N THR A 847 -25.98 15.10 33.66
CA THR A 847 -27.16 15.16 32.77
C THR A 847 -27.22 16.47 31.97
N SER A 848 -26.78 17.59 32.56
CA SER A 848 -26.68 18.89 31.85
C SER A 848 -25.56 18.87 30.81
N HIS A 849 -24.38 18.39 31.20
CA HIS A 849 -23.23 18.29 30.32
C HIS A 849 -23.49 17.36 29.13
N PHE A 850 -24.04 16.16 29.36
CA PHE A 850 -24.43 15.20 28.32
C PHE A 850 -25.40 15.81 27.31
N ILE A 851 -26.50 16.42 27.77
CA ILE A 851 -27.51 17.02 26.88
C ILE A 851 -26.91 18.17 26.06
N LYS A 852 -26.06 19.02 26.66
CA LYS A 852 -25.39 20.12 25.96
C LYS A 852 -24.38 19.62 24.93
N GLN A 853 -23.60 18.58 25.27
CA GLN A 853 -22.61 17.99 24.36
C GLN A 853 -23.29 17.30 23.17
N TRP A 854 -24.36 16.55 23.40
CA TRP A 854 -25.12 15.87 22.36
C TRP A 854 -25.81 16.85 21.38
N ILE A 855 -26.40 17.93 21.88
CA ILE A 855 -26.99 18.99 21.03
C ILE A 855 -25.90 19.76 20.26
N HIS A 856 -24.72 19.95 20.85
CA HIS A 856 -23.56 20.54 20.16
C HIS A 856 -23.07 19.66 19.02
N ASP A 857 -22.82 18.37 19.28
CA ASP A 857 -22.22 17.43 18.33
C ASP A 857 -23.25 16.77 17.40
N THR A 858 -24.45 17.35 17.20
CA THR A 858 -25.51 16.74 16.37
C THR A 858 -25.10 16.62 14.89
N ASP A 859 -24.27 17.55 14.41
CA ASP A 859 -23.69 17.55 13.07
C ASP A 859 -22.70 16.39 12.83
N CYS A 860 -22.07 15.90 13.89
CA CYS A 860 -21.06 14.83 13.84
C CYS A 860 -21.67 13.42 13.68
N PHE A 861 -22.99 13.25 13.75
CA PHE A 861 -23.65 11.96 13.52
C PHE A 861 -23.73 11.72 12.00
N LEU A 862 -22.95 10.76 11.52
CA LEU A 862 -22.90 10.34 10.11
C LEU A 862 -23.72 9.05 9.90
N GLY A 863 -23.81 8.56 8.67
CA GLY A 863 -24.57 7.33 8.38
C GLY A 863 -26.09 7.46 8.46
N LEU A 864 -26.76 6.32 8.38
CA LEU A 864 -28.23 6.15 8.46
C LEU A 864 -28.68 5.77 9.87
N HIS A 865 -28.04 4.78 10.47
CA HIS A 865 -28.35 4.23 11.78
C HIS A 865 -28.09 5.25 12.89
N ASP A 866 -26.90 5.85 12.95
CA ASP A 866 -26.52 6.75 14.05
C ASP A 866 -27.49 7.95 14.12
N ARG A 867 -27.89 8.47 12.95
CA ARG A 867 -28.89 9.54 12.82
C ARG A 867 -30.28 9.08 13.23
N LYS A 868 -30.70 7.87 12.86
CA LYS A 868 -32.00 7.28 13.27
C LYS A 868 -32.06 7.12 14.79
N LEU A 869 -31.02 6.57 15.42
CA LEU A 869 -30.92 6.44 16.87
C LEU A 869 -30.93 7.82 17.56
N CYS A 870 -30.19 8.79 17.01
CA CYS A 870 -30.16 10.16 17.52
C CYS A 870 -31.56 10.83 17.50
N VAL A 871 -32.30 10.72 16.39
CA VAL A 871 -33.69 11.19 16.27
C VAL A 871 -34.62 10.50 17.29
N LEU A 872 -34.56 9.17 17.39
CA LEU A 872 -35.39 8.40 18.34
C LEU A 872 -35.06 8.76 19.81
N GLY A 873 -33.79 9.03 20.11
CA GLY A 873 -33.33 9.55 21.39
C GLY A 873 -33.93 10.92 21.72
N LEU A 874 -33.80 11.89 20.81
CA LEU A 874 -34.36 13.25 21.00
C LEU A 874 -35.89 13.21 21.13
N CYS A 875 -36.56 12.35 20.37
CA CYS A 875 -37.99 12.08 20.50
C CYS A 875 -38.37 11.53 21.89
N THR A 876 -37.57 10.62 22.44
CA THR A 876 -37.75 10.07 23.79
C THR A 876 -37.54 11.14 24.88
N LEU A 877 -36.52 11.99 24.70
CA LEU A 877 -36.23 13.13 25.58
C LEU A 877 -37.40 14.13 25.61
N LEU A 878 -37.92 14.50 24.44
CA LEU A 878 -39.07 15.39 24.28
C LEU A 878 -40.36 14.84 24.90
N SER A 879 -40.55 13.53 24.84
CA SER A 879 -41.72 12.82 25.40
C SER A 879 -41.75 12.75 26.93
N THR A 880 -40.62 13.02 27.60
CA THR A 880 -40.49 12.91 29.06
C THR A 880 -41.11 14.12 29.78
N SER A 881 -42.45 14.21 29.77
CA SER A 881 -43.20 15.39 30.21
C SER A 881 -43.21 15.64 31.72
N THR A 882 -43.14 14.59 32.55
CA THR A 882 -43.24 14.69 34.02
C THR A 882 -41.90 14.81 34.74
N ALA A 883 -40.78 14.60 34.05
CA ALA A 883 -39.43 14.55 34.64
C ALA A 883 -38.35 15.21 33.74
N ARG A 884 -38.74 16.19 32.91
CA ARG A 884 -37.83 16.85 31.94
C ARG A 884 -36.64 17.54 32.65
N PRO A 885 -35.38 17.14 32.38
CA PRO A 885 -34.20 17.80 32.97
C PRO A 885 -34.12 19.29 32.60
N MET A 886 -33.58 20.13 33.51
CA MET A 886 -33.49 21.58 33.28
C MET A 886 -32.71 21.94 32.01
N ALA A 887 -31.65 21.21 31.68
CA ALA A 887 -30.85 21.43 30.47
C ALA A 887 -31.64 21.26 29.16
N VAL A 888 -32.72 20.47 29.13
CA VAL A 888 -33.61 20.39 27.95
C VAL A 888 -34.33 21.72 27.73
N ASN A 889 -34.70 22.42 28.81
CA ASN A 889 -35.30 23.75 28.71
C ASN A 889 -34.26 24.83 28.35
N GLU A 890 -32.99 24.67 28.76
CA GLU A 890 -31.89 25.54 28.35
C GLU A 890 -31.57 25.39 26.85
N CYS A 891 -31.55 24.16 26.33
CA CYS A 891 -31.24 23.86 24.92
C CYS A 891 -32.49 23.87 24.01
N ALA A 892 -33.66 24.30 24.52
CA ALA A 892 -34.95 24.18 23.82
C ALA A 892 -35.00 24.88 22.45
N SER A 893 -34.18 25.92 22.26
CA SER A 893 -34.06 26.65 20.99
C SER A 893 -33.12 26.01 19.96
N GLN A 894 -32.58 24.82 20.25
CA GLN A 894 -31.66 24.08 19.39
C GLN A 894 -32.22 22.70 19.01
N ILE A 895 -33.05 22.07 19.85
CA ILE A 895 -33.57 20.70 19.63
C ILE A 895 -34.30 20.54 18.28
N ILE A 896 -35.16 21.48 17.87
CA ILE A 896 -35.87 21.37 16.60
C ILE A 896 -34.95 21.64 15.39
N PRO A 897 -34.07 22.67 15.38
CA PRO A 897 -33.00 22.77 14.40
C PRO A 897 -32.13 21.51 14.26
N SER A 898 -31.67 20.93 15.39
CA SER A 898 -30.93 19.66 15.44
C SER A 898 -31.70 18.51 14.78
N LEU A 899 -33.00 18.37 15.06
CA LEU A 899 -33.85 17.36 14.43
C LEU A 899 -34.04 17.60 12.92
N ILE A 900 -34.16 18.85 12.46
CA ILE A 900 -34.26 19.16 11.03
C ILE A 900 -32.98 18.75 10.29
N LEU A 901 -31.80 19.04 10.87
CA LEU A 901 -30.50 18.63 10.32
C LEU A 901 -30.40 17.10 10.18
N LEU A 902 -30.73 16.36 11.25
CA LEU A 902 -30.74 14.90 11.24
C LEU A 902 -31.72 14.33 10.21
N PHE A 903 -32.90 14.93 10.04
CA PHE A 903 -33.90 14.46 9.07
C PHE A 903 -33.54 14.72 7.61
N ASP A 904 -32.74 15.73 7.30
CA ASP A 904 -32.21 15.92 5.93
C ASP A 904 -30.99 15.03 5.67
N GLY A 905 -30.13 14.79 6.67
CA GLY A 905 -29.11 13.74 6.62
C GLY A 905 -29.71 12.36 6.36
N LEU A 906 -30.70 11.94 7.15
CA LEU A 906 -31.46 10.69 6.95
C LEU A 906 -32.10 10.61 5.56
N LYS A 907 -32.72 11.69 5.10
CA LYS A 907 -33.35 11.74 3.77
C LYS A 907 -32.35 11.51 2.64
N ARG A 908 -31.10 11.98 2.78
CA ARG A 908 -30.02 11.75 1.81
C ARG A 908 -29.48 10.31 1.91
N ALA A 909 -29.24 9.81 3.11
CA ALA A 909 -28.82 8.41 3.33
C ALA A 909 -29.85 7.39 2.80
N TYR A 910 -31.15 7.62 3.02
CA TYR A 910 -32.22 6.79 2.45
C TYR A 910 -32.38 6.90 0.92
N ILE A 911 -31.77 7.90 0.28
CA ILE A 911 -31.70 7.98 -1.20
C ILE A 911 -30.49 7.19 -1.68
N ALA A 912 -29.29 7.40 -1.11
CA ALA A 912 -28.09 6.65 -1.46
C ALA A 912 -28.30 5.13 -1.36
N LYS A 913 -28.80 4.64 -0.22
CA LYS A 913 -29.11 3.22 0.00
C LYS A 913 -30.18 2.64 -0.93
N ALA A 914 -31.01 3.50 -1.53
CA ALA A 914 -31.99 3.09 -2.53
C ALA A 914 -31.43 3.07 -3.96
N GLN A 915 -30.26 3.68 -4.20
CA GLN A 915 -29.56 3.65 -5.48
C GLN A 915 -28.56 2.48 -5.52
N GLU A 916 -27.86 2.19 -4.42
CA GLU A 916 -26.97 1.03 -4.29
C GLU A 916 -27.73 -0.29 -4.61
N GLY A 917 -28.95 -0.44 -4.09
CA GLY A 917 -29.84 -1.57 -4.39
C GLY A 917 -30.53 -1.54 -5.77
N GLU A 918 -30.31 -0.52 -6.59
CA GLU A 918 -30.65 -0.54 -8.03
C GLU A 918 -29.40 -0.84 -8.89
N GLU A 919 -28.21 -0.40 -8.46
CA GLU A 919 -26.94 -0.71 -9.14
C GLU A 919 -26.55 -2.21 -9.03
N GLU A 920 -26.87 -2.89 -7.92
CA GLU A 920 -26.70 -4.35 -7.78
C GLU A 920 -27.51 -5.19 -8.80
N GLU A 921 -28.55 -4.65 -9.46
CA GLU A 921 -29.26 -5.34 -10.56
C GLU A 921 -28.71 -5.01 -11.97
N GLU A 922 -27.84 -4.00 -12.15
CA GLU A 922 -27.24 -3.67 -13.45
C GLU A 922 -25.76 -4.13 -13.62
N ASP A 923 -25.05 -4.43 -12.52
CA ASP A 923 -23.59 -4.68 -12.52
C ASP A 923 -23.12 -6.04 -13.13
N GLU A 924 -24.00 -6.84 -13.74
CA GLU A 924 -23.63 -8.13 -14.38
C GLU A 924 -22.90 -8.00 -15.74
N ASP A 925 -22.91 -6.84 -16.43
CA ASP A 925 -22.52 -6.76 -17.86
C ASP A 925 -21.48 -5.66 -18.25
N ASP A 926 -20.91 -4.86 -17.32
CA ASP A 926 -19.89 -3.85 -17.67
C ASP A 926 -18.45 -4.21 -17.23
N SER A 927 -17.69 -4.77 -18.18
CA SER A 927 -16.26 -5.09 -18.02
C SER A 927 -15.39 -4.60 -19.20
N ASP A 928 -15.78 -3.51 -19.87
CA ASP A 928 -15.15 -3.06 -21.12
C ASP A 928 -13.84 -2.26 -20.94
N VAL A 929 -12.81 -2.97 -20.46
CA VAL A 929 -11.35 -2.73 -20.50
C VAL A 929 -10.85 -1.31 -20.85
N ASP A 930 -10.19 -0.70 -19.85
CA ASP A 930 -9.34 0.50 -19.93
C ASP A 930 -8.74 0.80 -21.32
N GLN A 931 -9.29 1.81 -21.98
CA GLN A 931 -8.90 2.21 -23.34
C GLN A 931 -7.67 3.13 -23.32
N GLU A 932 -6.50 2.59 -22.93
CA GLU A 932 -5.19 3.28 -22.96
C GLU A 932 -4.96 3.98 -24.32
N VAL A 933 -5.09 5.31 -24.34
CA VAL A 933 -5.03 6.13 -25.55
C VAL A 933 -3.68 5.97 -26.28
N LEU A 934 -3.76 5.56 -27.55
CA LEU A 934 -2.61 5.43 -28.44
C LEU A 934 -2.05 6.81 -28.82
N SER A 935 -1.07 7.30 -28.06
CA SER A 935 -0.27 8.46 -28.49
C SER A 935 0.59 8.09 -29.72
N SER A 936 0.39 8.83 -30.81
CA SER A 936 1.08 8.57 -32.08
C SER A 936 2.52 9.12 -32.06
N ASP A 937 3.52 8.33 -32.46
CA ASP A 937 4.86 8.86 -32.77
C ASP A 937 4.86 9.72 -34.07
N GLU A 938 4.17 10.86 -34.09
CA GLU A 938 4.30 11.91 -35.12
C GLU A 938 4.33 13.30 -34.45
N ASP A 939 5.53 13.74 -34.05
CA ASP A 939 5.81 15.11 -33.57
C ASP A 939 5.77 16.12 -34.74
N GLU A 940 4.59 16.41 -35.31
CA GLU A 940 4.37 17.71 -35.98
C GLU A 940 3.98 18.75 -34.94
N ILE A 941 4.61 19.92 -35.00
CA ILE A 941 4.40 21.01 -34.03
C ILE A 941 3.13 21.76 -34.44
N ASP A 942 2.05 21.59 -33.68
CA ASP A 942 0.79 22.29 -33.92
C ASP A 942 0.74 23.66 -33.18
N ASP A 943 0.36 24.71 -33.91
CA ASP A 943 0.34 26.11 -33.43
C ASP A 943 -0.93 26.45 -32.62
N THR A 944 -1.84 25.48 -32.40
CA THR A 944 -3.15 25.71 -31.75
C THR A 944 -3.09 26.17 -30.29
N GLY A 945 -1.97 25.99 -29.58
CA GLY A 945 -1.82 26.40 -28.18
C GLY A 945 -1.96 27.92 -27.92
N ALA A 946 -1.76 28.76 -28.94
CA ALA A 946 -1.84 30.21 -28.79
C ALA A 946 -3.27 30.74 -28.58
N GLU A 947 -4.25 30.18 -29.28
CA GLU A 947 -5.62 30.73 -29.35
C GLU A 947 -6.47 30.47 -28.08
N TYR A 948 -5.97 29.62 -27.17
CA TYR A 948 -6.56 29.38 -25.85
C TYR A 948 -6.07 30.42 -24.82
N LEU A 949 -4.78 30.74 -24.83
CA LEU A 949 -4.16 31.71 -23.92
C LEU A 949 -4.70 33.13 -24.14
N GLU A 950 -4.90 33.54 -25.40
CA GLU A 950 -5.42 34.88 -25.73
C GLU A 950 -6.83 35.11 -25.18
N LYS A 951 -7.70 34.08 -25.21
CA LYS A 951 -9.07 34.12 -24.66
C LYS A 951 -9.10 34.13 -23.12
N LEU A 952 -8.08 33.57 -22.47
CA LEU A 952 -7.90 33.71 -21.02
C LEU A 952 -7.52 35.15 -20.64
N GLN A 953 -6.65 35.77 -21.44
CA GLN A 953 -6.09 37.09 -21.16
C GLN A 953 -7.15 38.21 -21.22
N GLU A 954 -8.14 38.13 -22.12
CA GLU A 954 -9.28 39.06 -22.16
C GLU A 954 -10.16 39.03 -20.88
N LYS A 955 -10.31 37.86 -20.25
CA LYS A 955 -11.11 37.72 -19.02
C LYS A 955 -10.43 38.41 -17.83
N VAL A 956 -9.13 38.18 -17.64
CA VAL A 956 -8.35 38.72 -16.51
C VAL A 956 -8.35 40.26 -16.49
N THR A 957 -8.35 40.91 -17.66
CA THR A 957 -8.34 42.38 -17.76
C THR A 957 -9.59 43.11 -17.27
N LYS A 958 -10.68 42.41 -16.89
CA LYS A 958 -11.97 43.05 -16.52
C LYS A 958 -12.22 43.23 -15.01
N ALA A 959 -11.42 42.64 -14.12
CA ALA A 959 -11.73 42.55 -12.68
C ALA A 959 -11.00 43.57 -11.77
N GLY A 960 -10.27 44.55 -12.32
CA GLY A 960 -9.43 45.47 -11.54
C GLY A 960 -10.18 46.63 -10.86
N GLY A 961 -10.57 46.47 -9.59
CA GLY A 961 -11.15 47.53 -8.75
C GLY A 961 -10.68 47.46 -7.29
N PRO A 962 -10.27 48.58 -6.62
CA PRO A 962 -9.57 48.50 -5.32
C PRO A 962 -10.41 48.93 -4.10
N PHE A 963 -10.24 48.26 -2.95
CA PHE A 963 -10.16 48.92 -1.63
C PHE A 963 -9.41 48.06 -0.58
N ASN A 964 -9.16 48.61 0.62
CA ASN A 964 -8.17 48.10 1.59
C ASN A 964 -8.68 47.06 2.59
N VAL A 965 -7.79 46.13 2.96
CA VAL A 965 -7.89 45.27 4.15
C VAL A 965 -7.57 46.05 5.43
N ALA A 966 -8.31 45.81 6.50
CA ALA A 966 -7.95 46.16 7.88
C ALA A 966 -8.32 44.98 8.79
N ALA A 967 -7.34 44.40 9.47
CA ALA A 967 -7.51 43.11 10.15
C ALA A 967 -7.95 43.24 11.61
N TYR A 968 -8.86 42.35 12.02
CA TYR A 968 -8.96 41.80 13.38
C TYR A 968 -9.26 40.29 13.26
N ILE A 969 -8.83 39.49 14.24
CA ILE A 969 -8.83 38.02 14.18
C ILE A 969 -9.86 37.47 15.17
N GLN A 970 -10.84 36.70 14.69
CA GLN A 970 -11.56 35.65 15.44
C GLN A 970 -12.58 34.94 14.54
N GLY A 971 -12.56 33.60 14.52
CA GLY A 971 -13.51 32.76 13.77
C GLY A 971 -13.15 32.61 12.29
N GLU A 972 -12.85 31.39 11.86
CA GLU A 972 -12.77 31.01 10.45
C GLU A 972 -14.16 30.48 10.05
N GLU A 973 -15.05 31.40 9.65
CA GLU A 973 -16.25 31.10 8.87
C GLU A 973 -15.87 31.18 7.39
N ASP A 974 -15.39 30.08 6.81
CA ASP A 974 -15.13 29.98 5.37
C ASP A 974 -16.44 29.64 4.63
N ASP A 975 -17.10 30.67 4.10
CA ASP A 975 -18.29 30.59 3.22
C ASP A 975 -17.89 30.97 1.78
N ASP A 976 -17.06 30.13 1.16
CA ASP A 976 -16.74 30.15 -0.28
C ASP A 976 -17.46 28.96 -0.95
N SER A 977 -18.58 29.24 -1.63
CA SER A 977 -19.48 28.21 -2.17
C SER A 977 -19.02 27.68 -3.55
N ASP A 978 -18.06 26.76 -3.57
CA ASP A 978 -17.77 25.89 -4.72
C ASP A 978 -18.50 24.53 -4.56
N ASP A 979 -19.74 24.49 -5.03
CA ASP A 979 -20.78 23.48 -4.73
C ASP A 979 -20.68 22.20 -5.60
N GLU A 980 -19.46 21.70 -5.88
CA GLU A 980 -19.19 20.56 -6.80
C GLU A 980 -18.16 19.52 -6.30
N ASP A 981 -18.03 19.28 -4.99
CA ASP A 981 -17.16 18.21 -4.42
C ASP A 981 -17.87 17.43 -3.26
N TYR A 982 -19.13 17.00 -3.49
CA TYR A 982 -19.90 16.22 -2.50
C TYR A 982 -19.72 14.70 -2.71
N GLU A 983 -18.96 14.02 -1.83
CA GLU A 983 -18.82 12.56 -1.85
C GLU A 983 -20.13 11.86 -1.39
N PRO A 984 -20.66 10.84 -2.10
CA PRO A 984 -21.99 10.28 -1.76
C PRO A 984 -22.07 9.46 -0.48
N ASN A 985 -21.02 8.71 -0.13
CA ASN A 985 -21.06 7.72 0.94
C ASN A 985 -20.70 8.35 2.30
N GLU A 986 -21.73 8.86 2.98
CA GLU A 986 -21.67 9.23 4.41
C GLU A 986 -21.86 8.02 5.37
N GLU A 987 -21.91 6.76 4.88
CA GLU A 987 -21.96 5.56 5.74
C GLU A 987 -20.65 5.39 6.54
N THR A 988 -20.77 5.00 7.81
CA THR A 988 -19.60 4.70 8.67
C THR A 988 -19.26 3.21 8.62
N ALA A 989 -17.99 2.86 8.83
CA ALA A 989 -17.56 1.45 8.85
C ALA A 989 -18.23 0.61 9.96
N LEU A 990 -18.92 1.25 10.90
CA LEU A 990 -19.64 0.62 12.01
C LEU A 990 -21.14 0.37 11.71
N GLU A 991 -21.67 0.84 10.58
CA GLU A 991 -23.09 0.61 10.21
C GLU A 991 -23.38 -0.84 9.80
N GLY A 992 -22.35 -1.62 9.44
CA GLY A 992 -22.46 -3.07 9.24
C GLY A 992 -22.85 -3.85 10.51
N TYR A 993 -22.66 -3.27 11.70
CA TYR A 993 -23.06 -3.88 12.98
C TYR A 993 -24.54 -3.59 13.28
N THR A 994 -25.42 -4.20 12.49
CA THR A 994 -26.88 -4.01 12.50
C THR A 994 -27.55 -4.26 13.84
N THR A 995 -28.71 -3.63 14.05
CA THR A 995 -29.56 -3.73 15.24
C THR A 995 -31.04 -3.91 14.88
N PRO A 996 -31.95 -4.18 15.83
CA PRO A 996 -33.39 -4.24 15.57
C PRO A 996 -34.04 -2.92 15.11
N LEU A 997 -33.28 -1.83 15.02
CA LEU A 997 -33.72 -0.57 14.42
C LEU A 997 -33.51 -0.53 12.89
N ASP A 998 -32.70 -1.44 12.36
CA ASP A 998 -32.17 -1.40 10.99
C ASP A 998 -32.80 -2.47 10.08
N GLU A 999 -33.45 -3.47 10.67
CA GLU A 999 -34.27 -4.45 9.96
C GLU A 999 -35.29 -3.79 9.01
N GLU A 1000 -35.42 -4.28 7.77
CA GLU A 1000 -36.40 -3.75 6.80
C GLU A 1000 -37.85 -3.76 7.30
N ASN A 1001 -38.17 -4.72 8.17
CA ASN A 1001 -39.49 -4.92 8.76
C ASN A 1001 -39.66 -4.18 10.10
N CYS A 1002 -38.69 -3.36 10.51
CA CYS A 1002 -38.71 -2.62 11.76
C CYS A 1002 -40.00 -1.78 11.89
N LEU A 1003 -40.73 -1.98 12.99
CA LEU A 1003 -42.00 -1.29 13.26
C LEU A 1003 -41.82 0.17 13.71
N VAL A 1004 -40.57 0.64 13.79
CA VAL A 1004 -40.14 1.93 14.36
C VAL A 1004 -39.70 2.86 13.24
N ASP A 1005 -40.64 3.67 12.74
CA ASP A 1005 -40.36 4.77 11.80
C ASP A 1005 -40.15 6.09 12.56
N GLU A 1006 -38.95 6.65 12.43
CA GLU A 1006 -38.47 7.85 13.10
C GLU A 1006 -39.23 9.13 12.70
N TYR A 1007 -39.69 9.25 11.45
CA TYR A 1007 -40.48 10.40 10.98
C TYR A 1007 -41.90 10.35 11.56
N VAL A 1008 -42.52 9.18 11.58
CA VAL A 1008 -43.86 8.96 12.15
C VAL A 1008 -43.85 9.17 13.67
N ILE A 1009 -42.86 8.62 14.37
CA ILE A 1009 -42.69 8.77 15.82
C ILE A 1009 -42.48 10.25 16.20
N PHE A 1010 -41.60 10.96 15.50
CA PHE A 1010 -41.40 12.39 15.71
C PHE A 1010 -42.70 13.19 15.49
N LYS A 1011 -43.43 12.91 14.41
CA LYS A 1011 -44.71 13.58 14.12
C LYS A 1011 -45.73 13.35 15.24
N GLU A 1012 -45.91 12.11 15.69
CA GLU A 1012 -46.89 11.77 16.74
C GLU A 1012 -46.53 12.42 18.08
N ILE A 1013 -45.25 12.47 18.42
CA ILE A 1013 -44.75 13.16 19.63
C ILE A 1013 -44.94 14.68 19.53
N LEU A 1014 -44.64 15.28 18.39
CA LEU A 1014 -44.80 16.72 18.17
C LEU A 1014 -46.29 17.13 18.23
N GLN A 1015 -47.20 16.32 17.68
CA GLN A 1015 -48.65 16.52 17.79
C GLN A 1015 -49.17 16.31 19.22
N ASN A 1016 -48.66 15.31 19.95
CA ASN A 1016 -48.96 15.06 21.35
C ASN A 1016 -48.55 16.26 22.24
N ILE A 1017 -47.35 16.80 22.03
CA ILE A 1017 -46.87 18.02 22.70
C ILE A 1017 -47.75 19.21 22.33
N GLN A 1018 -48.11 19.40 21.05
CA GLN A 1018 -48.99 20.49 20.63
C GLN A 1018 -50.38 20.45 21.31
N ALA A 1019 -50.91 19.24 21.55
CA ALA A 1019 -52.20 19.04 22.19
C ALA A 1019 -52.18 19.17 23.73
N ASN A 1020 -51.13 18.67 24.38
CA ASN A 1020 -51.08 18.52 25.84
C ASN A 1020 -50.15 19.52 26.57
N ASP A 1021 -49.13 20.06 25.90
CA ASP A 1021 -48.22 21.10 26.42
C ASP A 1021 -47.97 22.20 25.35
N PRO A 1022 -49.00 23.00 25.03
CA PRO A 1022 -48.90 24.04 24.00
C PRO A 1022 -47.93 25.18 24.36
N VAL A 1023 -47.53 25.29 25.63
CA VAL A 1023 -46.49 26.24 26.06
C VAL A 1023 -45.12 25.74 25.65
N TRP A 1024 -44.81 24.47 25.92
CA TRP A 1024 -43.57 23.84 25.43
C TRP A 1024 -43.49 23.79 23.91
N TYR A 1025 -44.60 23.49 23.23
CA TYR A 1025 -44.68 23.57 21.77
C TYR A 1025 -44.24 24.96 21.26
N GLN A 1026 -44.75 26.05 21.85
CA GLN A 1026 -44.36 27.41 21.47
C GLN A 1026 -42.89 27.73 21.77
N THR A 1027 -42.32 27.21 22.86
CA THR A 1027 -40.87 27.33 23.13
C THR A 1027 -40.04 26.64 22.04
N LEU A 1028 -40.44 25.43 21.64
CA LEU A 1028 -39.76 24.61 20.62
C LEU A 1028 -39.90 25.13 19.18
N THR A 1029 -40.98 25.83 18.83
CA THR A 1029 -41.25 26.24 17.44
C THR A 1029 -41.28 27.74 17.19
N GLY A 1030 -41.51 28.57 18.22
CA GLY A 1030 -41.74 30.01 18.08
C GLY A 1030 -40.51 30.84 17.72
N HIS A 1031 -39.32 30.23 17.70
CA HIS A 1031 -38.05 30.86 17.35
C HIS A 1031 -37.51 30.45 15.96
N LEU A 1032 -38.16 29.50 15.29
CA LEU A 1032 -37.68 28.92 14.02
C LEU A 1032 -37.75 29.92 12.86
N THR A 1033 -36.77 29.89 11.97
CA THR A 1033 -36.79 30.67 10.72
C THR A 1033 -37.90 30.19 9.78
N THR A 1034 -38.29 31.01 8.79
CA THR A 1034 -39.29 30.62 7.76
C THR A 1034 -38.87 29.36 6.98
N GLU A 1035 -37.57 29.17 6.78
CA GLU A 1035 -37.00 27.98 6.11
C GLU A 1035 -37.04 26.76 7.01
N GLN A 1036 -36.67 26.88 8.29
CA GLN A 1036 -36.81 25.81 9.28
C GLN A 1036 -38.28 25.39 9.48
N GLN A 1037 -39.22 26.35 9.47
CA GLN A 1037 -40.66 26.05 9.52
C GLN A 1037 -41.14 25.29 8.27
N LYS A 1038 -40.60 25.61 7.08
CA LYS A 1038 -40.87 24.88 5.84
C LYS A 1038 -40.28 23.45 5.89
N ALA A 1039 -39.02 23.30 6.29
CA ALA A 1039 -38.37 21.99 6.42
C ALA A 1039 -39.09 21.09 7.43
N LEU A 1040 -39.47 21.63 8.60
CA LEU A 1040 -40.30 20.93 9.59
C LEU A 1040 -41.65 20.47 9.01
N GLN A 1041 -42.29 21.29 8.18
CA GLN A 1041 -43.54 20.93 7.53
C GLN A 1041 -43.35 19.86 6.43
N GLU A 1042 -42.20 19.83 5.76
CA GLU A 1042 -41.85 18.78 4.79
C GLU A 1042 -41.57 17.43 5.48
N VAL A 1043 -40.86 17.42 6.61
CA VAL A 1043 -40.69 16.23 7.48
C VAL A 1043 -42.04 15.65 7.92
N ILE A 1044 -42.99 16.50 8.31
CA ILE A 1044 -44.35 16.09 8.72
C ILE A 1044 -45.16 15.48 7.55
N VAL A 1045 -44.94 15.95 6.31
CA VAL A 1045 -45.59 15.40 5.11
C VAL A 1045 -44.94 14.07 4.70
N LEU A 1046 -43.62 13.96 4.79
CA LEU A 1046 -42.90 12.71 4.52
C LEU A 1046 -43.30 11.60 5.50
N ALA A 1047 -43.53 11.95 6.77
CA ALA A 1047 -44.09 11.02 7.77
C ALA A 1047 -45.47 10.46 7.37
N ASP A 1048 -46.37 11.26 6.80
CA ASP A 1048 -47.66 10.77 6.29
C ASP A 1048 -47.48 9.85 5.07
N GLN A 1049 -46.56 10.19 4.17
CA GLN A 1049 -46.27 9.39 2.98
C GLN A 1049 -45.70 8.01 3.37
N ARG A 1050 -44.71 7.96 4.26
CA ARG A 1050 -44.15 6.71 4.81
C ARG A 1050 -45.19 5.88 5.53
N LYS A 1051 -46.04 6.50 6.38
CA LYS A 1051 -47.13 5.80 7.07
C LYS A 1051 -48.14 5.18 6.11
N ALA A 1052 -48.55 5.90 5.07
CA ALA A 1052 -49.46 5.41 4.05
C ALA A 1052 -48.82 4.30 3.17
N ALA A 1053 -47.53 4.39 2.87
CA ALA A 1053 -46.79 3.36 2.15
C ALA A 1053 -46.66 2.07 2.97
N ALA A 1054 -46.34 2.16 4.26
CA ALA A 1054 -46.27 1.03 5.18
C ALA A 1054 -47.64 0.35 5.39
N GLU A 1055 -48.72 1.13 5.51
CA GLU A 1055 -50.09 0.59 5.55
C GLU A 1055 -50.46 -0.11 4.22
N SER A 1056 -50.06 0.46 3.08
CA SER A 1056 -50.27 -0.15 1.76
C SER A 1056 -49.52 -1.48 1.61
N LYS A 1057 -48.22 -1.55 1.95
CA LYS A 1057 -47.44 -2.80 1.94
C LYS A 1057 -48.08 -3.88 2.84
N ARG A 1058 -48.60 -3.52 4.02
CA ARG A 1058 -49.31 -4.46 4.92
C ARG A 1058 -50.64 -4.95 4.33
N ILE A 1059 -51.38 -4.10 3.61
CA ILE A 1059 -52.62 -4.50 2.92
C ILE A 1059 -52.31 -5.46 1.77
N GLU A 1060 -51.22 -5.23 1.03
CA GLU A 1060 -50.75 -6.13 -0.03
C GLU A 1060 -50.30 -7.49 0.52
N GLN A 1061 -49.44 -7.50 1.54
CA GLN A 1061 -48.98 -8.72 2.25
C GLN A 1061 -50.14 -9.53 2.88
N SER A 1062 -51.26 -8.89 3.22
CA SER A 1062 -52.46 -9.57 3.76
C SER A 1062 -53.48 -10.00 2.68
N GLY A 1063 -53.11 -9.93 1.39
CA GLY A 1063 -53.91 -10.43 0.27
C GLY A 1063 -54.71 -9.37 -0.47
N GLY A 1064 -54.45 -8.08 -0.21
CA GLY A 1064 -55.09 -6.94 -0.86
C GLY A 1064 -56.51 -6.63 -0.35
N TYR A 1065 -57.12 -5.60 -0.92
CA TYR A 1065 -58.49 -5.20 -0.58
C TYR A 1065 -59.50 -6.28 -1.00
N VAL A 1066 -60.11 -6.95 -0.02
CA VAL A 1066 -61.24 -7.88 -0.24
C VAL A 1066 -62.51 -7.10 -0.62
N PHE A 1067 -62.62 -6.73 -1.88
CA PHE A 1067 -63.82 -6.12 -2.45
C PHE A 1067 -65.00 -7.10 -2.40
N ASN A 1068 -66.00 -6.81 -1.56
CA ASN A 1068 -67.27 -7.53 -1.57
C ASN A 1068 -67.90 -7.48 -2.97
N GLN A 1069 -68.21 -8.67 -3.52
CA GLN A 1069 -68.56 -8.85 -4.93
C GLN A 1069 -69.69 -7.91 -5.41
N GLN A 1070 -69.33 -6.91 -6.22
CA GLN A 1070 -70.24 -6.30 -7.17
C GLN A 1070 -69.88 -6.79 -8.58
N THR A 1071 -70.90 -7.21 -9.33
CA THR A 1071 -70.74 -7.94 -10.60
C THR A 1071 -70.12 -7.08 -11.69
N VAL A 1072 -68.92 -7.44 -12.13
CA VAL A 1072 -68.25 -6.83 -13.30
C VAL A 1072 -69.10 -7.06 -14.56
N PRO A 1073 -69.55 -6.02 -15.28
CA PRO A 1073 -70.34 -6.19 -16.50
C PRO A 1073 -69.50 -6.77 -17.64
N THR A 1074 -69.97 -7.84 -18.28
CA THR A 1074 -69.23 -8.62 -19.29
C THR A 1074 -69.15 -7.99 -20.68
N SER A 1075 -69.37 -6.68 -20.82
CA SER A 1075 -69.23 -5.96 -22.09
C SER A 1075 -68.91 -4.48 -21.90
N PHE A 1076 -67.67 -4.08 -22.19
CA PHE A 1076 -67.26 -2.68 -22.31
C PHE A 1076 -67.20 -2.28 -23.79
N ASN A 1077 -67.81 -1.14 -24.15
CA ASN A 1077 -67.94 -0.70 -25.55
C ASN A 1077 -67.17 0.61 -25.78
N PHE A 1078 -66.01 0.52 -26.44
CA PHE A 1078 -65.13 1.66 -26.78
C PHE A 1078 -65.65 2.45 -28.00
N GLY A 1079 -66.92 2.87 -27.99
CA GLY A 1079 -67.59 3.46 -29.15
C GLY A 1079 -68.73 4.42 -28.80
N GLY A 1080 -68.42 5.55 -28.16
CA GLY A 1080 -69.39 6.61 -27.87
C GLY A 1080 -68.76 8.00 -27.94
N THR A 1081 -69.31 8.87 -28.79
CA THR A 1081 -68.85 10.28 -28.94
C THR A 1081 -69.15 11.12 -27.69
N PRO A 1082 -68.27 12.07 -27.33
CA PRO A 1082 -68.47 12.91 -26.15
C PRO A 1082 -69.67 13.86 -26.33
N LEU A 1083 -70.65 13.77 -25.42
CA LEU A 1083 -71.70 14.76 -25.25
C LEU A 1083 -71.33 15.66 -24.07
N GLY A 1084 -70.91 16.89 -24.37
CA GLY A 1084 -70.51 17.84 -23.33
C GLY A 1084 -71.67 18.65 -22.76
N ARG A 1085 -71.66 18.85 -21.44
CA ARG A 1085 -72.01 20.12 -20.80
C ARG A 1085 -71.46 20.22 -19.39
#